data_AF-A0A1H1GQS9-F1
#
_entry.id   AF-A0A1H1GQS9-F1
#
_cell.length_a   1.000
_cell.length_b   1.000
_cell.length_c   1.000
_cell.angle_alpha   90.00
_cell.angle_beta   90.00
_cell.angle_gamma   90.00
#
_symmetry.space_group_name_H-M   'P 1'
#
loop_
_entity.id
_entity.type
_entity.pdbx_description
1 polymer ?
#
loop_
_entity_poly.entity_id
_entity_poly.type
_entity_poly.pdbx_seq_one_letter_code
_entity_poly.pdbx_strand_id
1 'polypeptide(L)'
;MSPEEAESGVRSFRPSRPVRVVVLVSGSGSLLQALLDAVEDPDYPVRVVAVGADRTGTTGTERAERAGVPTFTCRLKDYSDRQEWDRALAEECAAHQPDLVVSAGFMKLVGPDFLARFGGRYLNSHPALLPSFPGMHGVRDALEYGVRVTGCTLFVVDEGVDTGPILAQQAVEVLPDDDERTLHERIKAEERRTLVRTLERLAEHGWTVRGRKVSIGVTTNSQQRRPVRRALIGVSDKAGLLELATSLHAAGVEIVSTGGTARTISEAGVPVTPVEEVTGFPEALDGRVKTLHPRVHAGLLADQRKREHVDQLSELDIPAFDLLVVNLYPFTRTVESGADSEEVVENIDIGGPAMVRAAAKNHASTAVVVEPNKYDWVVQRVRDGGFDFTERAELAAEAFRHTASYDVAVASWMTGKNSPEEESFPGWMGETWQRRSALRYGENPHQPAALYVSGGEATGLAAAAQLHGKEMSYNNYVDADAAWRAAHDHERTCVAVVKHANPCGIAVSEGGDVAEAHRKAHECDPVSAFGGVIATNSEVSVAMAEQIAEVFTEVVVAPSYAEGALEVLTRKKNVRILTTQPPRGGRVEMRAISGGLLVQGADAIDASGDDPANWTLAAGEPVDEATLRDLAFAWHTCRAVKSNAILLADDGATVGVGMGQVNRVDAARLAVSRAGDRVRGSVAASDAFFPFPDGLQVLLDAGVRAVVQPGGSVRDEEVSSAAAAAGVPLYLTGTRHFAH
;
A
#
# COMPACT_ATOMS: atom_id res chain seq x y z
N MET A 1 10.19 9.09 -33.89
CA MET A 1 9.78 9.37 -32.51
C MET A 1 8.27 9.42 -32.52
N SER A 2 7.61 8.49 -31.84
CA SER A 2 6.16 8.59 -31.66
C SER A 2 5.84 9.73 -30.68
N PRO A 3 4.63 10.30 -30.71
CA PRO A 3 4.20 11.29 -29.71
C PRO A 3 4.35 10.79 -28.25
N GLU A 4 4.16 9.49 -28.01
CA GLU A 4 4.29 8.84 -26.69
C GLU A 4 5.74 8.73 -26.19
N GLU A 5 6.72 8.61 -27.10
CA GLU A 5 8.15 8.60 -26.75
C GLU A 5 8.64 9.99 -26.30
N ALA A 6 8.01 11.06 -26.81
CA ALA A 6 8.34 12.44 -26.46
C ALA A 6 7.82 12.83 -25.05
N GLU A 7 6.66 12.32 -24.64
CA GLU A 7 6.08 12.58 -23.31
C GLU A 7 6.73 11.77 -22.17
N SER A 8 7.19 10.54 -22.46
CA SER A 8 7.68 9.61 -21.42
C SER A 8 9.18 9.71 -21.12
N GLY A 9 9.98 10.31 -22.02
CA GLY A 9 11.44 10.36 -21.91
C GLY A 9 12.13 8.98 -22.00
N VAL A 10 11.41 7.96 -22.46
CA VAL A 10 11.89 6.58 -22.67
C VAL A 10 11.94 6.28 -24.16
N ARG A 11 13.11 5.89 -24.67
CA ARG A 11 13.26 5.41 -26.06
C ARG A 11 13.37 3.89 -26.07
N SER A 12 12.48 3.20 -26.79
CA SER A 12 12.48 1.73 -26.91
C SER A 12 12.84 1.29 -28.33
N PHE A 13 13.68 0.28 -28.45
CA PHE A 13 14.15 -0.23 -29.73
C PHE A 13 13.91 -1.73 -29.83
N ARG A 14 13.11 -2.15 -30.82
CA ARG A 14 12.95 -3.54 -31.26
C ARG A 14 13.44 -3.65 -32.70
N PRO A 15 14.61 -4.25 -32.96
CA PRO A 15 15.13 -4.34 -34.32
C PRO A 15 14.44 -5.46 -35.13
N SER A 16 14.53 -5.38 -36.45
CA SER A 16 14.09 -6.48 -37.33
C SER A 16 15.01 -7.71 -37.19
N ARG A 17 14.55 -8.91 -37.55
CA ARG A 17 15.41 -10.13 -37.53
C ARG A 17 15.62 -10.67 -38.95
N PRO A 18 16.87 -10.84 -39.42
CA PRO A 18 18.13 -10.47 -38.75
C PRO A 18 18.31 -8.95 -38.67
N VAL A 19 18.99 -8.46 -37.62
CA VAL A 19 19.22 -7.02 -37.41
C VAL A 19 20.18 -6.49 -38.46
N ARG A 20 19.75 -5.50 -39.24
CA ARG A 20 20.55 -4.91 -40.32
C ARG A 20 21.48 -3.84 -39.76
N VAL A 21 22.80 -4.05 -39.89
CA VAL A 21 23.82 -3.13 -39.36
C VAL A 21 24.63 -2.49 -40.50
N VAL A 22 24.72 -1.17 -40.48
CA VAL A 22 25.75 -0.44 -41.24
C VAL A 22 26.93 -0.19 -40.31
N VAL A 23 28.15 -0.48 -40.78
CA VAL A 23 29.38 -0.27 -39.99
C VAL A 23 30.21 0.85 -40.60
N LEU A 24 30.61 1.83 -39.79
CA LEU A 24 31.46 2.94 -40.21
C LEU A 24 32.90 2.73 -39.73
N VAL A 25 33.88 2.95 -40.61
CA VAL A 25 35.31 2.70 -40.34
C VAL A 25 36.22 3.81 -40.90
N SER A 26 37.38 4.03 -40.26
CA SER A 26 38.42 4.95 -40.78
C SER A 26 39.80 4.33 -40.97
N GLY A 27 40.02 3.10 -40.50
CA GLY A 27 41.35 2.49 -40.39
C GLY A 27 41.38 1.00 -40.75
N SER A 28 42.05 0.22 -39.90
CA SER A 28 42.33 -1.21 -40.15
C SER A 28 41.09 -2.10 -40.18
N GLY A 29 39.98 -1.65 -39.58
CA GLY A 29 38.71 -2.38 -39.53
C GLY A 29 38.75 -3.63 -38.63
N SER A 30 39.55 -3.67 -37.57
CA SER A 30 39.64 -4.85 -36.69
C SER A 30 38.33 -5.15 -35.93
N LEU A 31 37.55 -4.12 -35.58
CA LEU A 31 36.21 -4.28 -34.99
C LEU A 31 35.20 -4.77 -36.04
N LEU A 32 35.29 -4.25 -37.26
CA LEU A 32 34.52 -4.76 -38.40
C LEU A 32 34.83 -6.25 -38.65
N GLN A 33 36.11 -6.65 -38.64
CA GLN A 33 36.47 -8.06 -38.84
C GLN A 33 35.82 -8.97 -37.80
N ALA A 34 35.88 -8.60 -36.51
CA ALA A 34 35.24 -9.41 -35.46
C ALA A 34 33.73 -9.57 -35.68
N LEU A 35 33.07 -8.54 -36.19
CA LEU A 35 31.64 -8.63 -36.55
C LEU A 35 31.43 -9.49 -37.80
N LEU A 36 32.29 -9.37 -38.83
CA LEU A 36 32.24 -10.21 -40.02
C LEU A 36 32.43 -11.69 -39.70
N ASP A 37 33.38 -12.01 -38.81
CA ASP A 37 33.62 -13.38 -38.34
C ASP A 37 32.41 -13.92 -37.56
N ALA A 38 31.75 -13.07 -36.76
CA ALA A 38 30.56 -13.47 -35.99
C ALA A 38 29.34 -13.76 -36.88
N VAL A 39 29.15 -13.01 -37.96
CA VAL A 39 28.02 -13.23 -38.88
C VAL A 39 28.21 -14.43 -39.82
N GLU A 40 29.37 -15.10 -39.80
CA GLU A 40 29.55 -16.40 -40.46
C GLU A 40 28.76 -17.51 -39.73
N ASP A 41 28.48 -17.33 -38.43
CA ASP A 41 27.56 -18.19 -37.68
C ASP A 41 26.11 -17.88 -38.10
N PRO A 42 25.37 -18.84 -38.69
CA PRO A 42 23.99 -18.62 -39.15
C PRO A 42 23.00 -18.32 -38.03
N ASP A 43 23.33 -18.66 -36.77
CA ASP A 43 22.48 -18.38 -35.61
C ASP A 43 22.73 -16.98 -35.04
N TYR A 44 23.80 -16.31 -35.45
CA TYR A 44 24.11 -14.96 -34.99
C TYR A 44 23.06 -13.95 -35.54
N PRO A 45 22.36 -13.20 -34.68
CA PRO A 45 21.10 -12.52 -35.03
C PRO A 45 21.27 -11.19 -35.81
N VAL A 46 22.47 -10.92 -36.32
CA VAL A 46 22.87 -9.66 -36.95
C VAL A 46 23.35 -9.92 -38.37
N ARG A 47 23.10 -8.97 -39.27
CA ARG A 47 23.62 -8.96 -40.64
C ARG A 47 24.27 -7.61 -40.94
N VAL A 48 25.52 -7.62 -41.39
CA VAL A 48 26.17 -6.41 -41.93
C VAL A 48 25.64 -6.14 -43.34
N VAL A 49 24.98 -5.00 -43.54
CA VAL A 49 24.33 -4.65 -44.82
C VAL A 49 25.12 -3.66 -45.67
N ALA A 50 26.00 -2.87 -45.05
CA ALA A 50 27.00 -2.06 -45.75
C ALA A 50 28.13 -1.62 -44.80
N VAL A 51 29.27 -1.25 -45.40
CA VAL A 51 30.40 -0.64 -44.69
C VAL A 51 30.73 0.72 -45.29
N GLY A 52 30.63 1.77 -44.48
CA GLY A 52 30.97 3.14 -44.85
C GLY A 52 32.37 3.53 -44.39
N ALA A 53 33.11 4.29 -45.20
CA ALA A 53 34.41 4.83 -44.82
C ALA A 53 34.52 6.36 -45.04
N ASP A 54 35.34 7.04 -44.22
CA ASP A 54 35.62 8.49 -44.38
C ASP A 54 36.75 8.78 -45.38
N ARG A 55 37.37 7.74 -45.95
CA ARG A 55 38.50 7.82 -46.89
C ARG A 55 38.52 6.60 -47.81
N THR A 56 39.09 6.77 -49.01
CA THR A 56 39.25 5.70 -49.99
C THR A 56 40.40 4.76 -49.62
N GLY A 57 40.28 3.47 -49.96
CA GLY A 57 41.38 2.50 -49.82
C GLY A 57 41.74 2.16 -48.37
N THR A 58 40.73 2.03 -47.49
CA THR A 58 40.98 1.56 -46.12
C THR A 58 41.06 0.03 -46.10
N THR A 59 41.89 -0.53 -45.21
CA THR A 59 41.86 -1.98 -44.95
C THR A 59 40.48 -2.44 -44.47
N GLY A 60 39.71 -1.58 -43.79
CA GLY A 60 38.33 -1.88 -43.41
C GLY A 60 37.41 -2.13 -44.62
N THR A 61 37.49 -1.31 -45.67
CA THR A 61 36.72 -1.52 -46.90
C THR A 61 37.16 -2.76 -47.67
N GLU A 62 38.46 -3.07 -47.69
CA GLU A 62 38.98 -4.31 -48.31
C GLU A 62 38.48 -5.57 -47.60
N ARG A 63 38.32 -5.54 -46.26
CA ARG A 63 37.72 -6.63 -45.49
C ARG A 63 36.25 -6.85 -45.84
N ALA A 64 35.50 -5.76 -45.97
CA ALA A 64 34.08 -5.80 -46.35
C ALA A 64 33.89 -6.38 -47.76
N GLU A 65 34.71 -5.94 -48.72
CA GLU A 65 34.70 -6.44 -50.10
C GLU A 65 34.99 -7.94 -50.16
N ARG A 66 35.96 -8.42 -49.37
CA ARG A 66 36.29 -9.85 -49.27
C ARG A 66 35.14 -10.68 -48.70
N ALA A 67 34.36 -10.11 -47.78
CA ALA A 67 33.18 -10.72 -47.20
C ALA A 67 31.90 -10.54 -48.07
N GLY A 68 32.00 -9.92 -49.25
CA GLY A 68 30.87 -9.68 -50.14
C GLY A 68 29.88 -8.63 -49.61
N VAL A 69 30.30 -7.76 -48.69
CA VAL A 69 29.47 -6.70 -48.11
C VAL A 69 29.63 -5.41 -48.92
N PRO A 70 28.53 -4.74 -49.33
CA PRO A 70 28.60 -3.46 -50.05
C PRO A 70 29.39 -2.40 -49.28
N THR A 71 30.19 -1.61 -49.99
CA THR A 71 30.97 -0.51 -49.42
C THR A 71 30.57 0.84 -50.01
N PHE A 72 30.65 1.90 -49.22
CA PHE A 72 30.54 3.28 -49.68
C PHE A 72 31.60 4.15 -49.02
N THR A 73 31.95 5.27 -49.65
CA THR A 73 32.94 6.21 -49.12
C THR A 73 32.35 7.61 -49.09
N CYS A 74 32.32 8.23 -47.90
CA CYS A 74 31.82 9.58 -47.70
C CYS A 74 32.92 10.45 -47.07
N ARG A 75 33.75 11.08 -47.91
CA ARG A 75 34.89 11.89 -47.43
C ARG A 75 34.44 13.31 -47.16
N LEU A 76 34.79 13.84 -46.00
CA LEU A 76 34.44 15.21 -45.61
C LEU A 76 34.88 16.27 -46.65
N LYS A 77 36.02 16.05 -47.32
CA LYS A 77 36.56 16.97 -48.34
C LYS A 77 35.75 17.03 -49.64
N ASP A 78 34.82 16.10 -49.84
CA ASP A 78 34.01 16.02 -51.06
C ASP A 78 32.75 16.91 -50.98
N TYR A 79 32.52 17.57 -49.84
CA TYR A 79 31.34 18.40 -49.57
C TYR A 79 31.77 19.83 -49.21
N SER A 80 30.88 20.79 -49.44
CA SER A 80 31.18 22.22 -49.23
C SER A 80 31.32 22.60 -47.77
N ASP A 81 30.61 21.91 -46.87
CA ASP A 81 30.69 22.08 -45.44
C ASP A 81 30.39 20.78 -44.65
N ARG A 82 30.51 20.87 -43.33
CA ARG A 82 30.28 19.74 -42.41
C ARG A 82 28.82 19.30 -42.39
N GLN A 83 27.88 20.23 -42.56
CA GLN A 83 26.44 19.94 -42.49
C GLN A 83 25.99 19.17 -43.74
N GLU A 84 26.47 19.57 -44.91
CA GLU A 84 26.23 18.85 -46.16
C GLU A 84 26.81 17.43 -46.10
N TRP A 85 28.05 17.27 -45.60
CA TRP A 85 28.64 15.95 -45.37
C TRP A 85 27.83 15.09 -44.39
N ASP A 86 27.36 15.68 -43.29
CA ASP A 86 26.59 14.96 -42.27
C ASP A 86 25.27 14.41 -42.83
N ARG A 87 24.55 15.23 -43.60
CA ARG A 87 23.33 14.83 -44.31
C ARG A 87 23.61 13.74 -45.33
N ALA A 88 24.66 13.89 -46.15
CA ALA A 88 25.02 12.89 -47.14
C ALA A 88 25.42 11.56 -46.50
N LEU A 89 26.19 11.58 -45.40
CA LEU A 89 26.52 10.37 -44.64
C LEU A 89 25.25 9.69 -44.09
N ALA A 90 24.28 10.48 -43.62
CA ALA A 90 23.01 9.96 -43.11
C ALA A 90 22.17 9.32 -44.23
N GLU A 91 22.10 9.95 -45.40
CA GLU A 91 21.38 9.46 -46.58
C GLU A 91 21.99 8.17 -47.12
N GLU A 92 23.33 8.11 -47.26
CA GLU A 92 24.04 6.90 -47.68
C GLU A 92 23.80 5.73 -46.71
N CYS A 93 23.93 5.97 -45.40
CA CYS A 93 23.58 4.95 -44.41
C CYS A 93 22.12 4.51 -44.54
N ALA A 94 21.18 5.45 -44.74
CA ALA A 94 19.76 5.17 -44.83
C ALA A 94 19.37 4.38 -46.09
N ALA A 95 20.09 4.55 -47.20
CA ALA A 95 19.88 3.80 -48.44
C ALA A 95 20.00 2.28 -48.23
N HIS A 96 20.80 1.85 -47.25
CA HIS A 96 20.97 0.44 -46.87
C HIS A 96 19.95 -0.07 -45.84
N GLN A 97 18.98 0.78 -45.43
CA GLN A 97 17.92 0.49 -44.46
C GLN A 97 18.41 -0.22 -43.17
N PRO A 98 19.39 0.34 -42.43
CA PRO A 98 19.85 -0.25 -41.18
C PRO A 98 18.83 -0.12 -40.04
N ASP A 99 18.77 -1.16 -39.22
CA ASP A 99 18.22 -1.11 -37.87
C ASP A 99 19.18 -0.37 -36.92
N LEU A 100 20.49 -0.57 -37.10
CA LEU A 100 21.57 -0.03 -36.29
C LEU A 100 22.72 0.49 -37.16
N VAL A 101 23.37 1.56 -36.70
CA VAL A 101 24.66 2.00 -37.23
C VAL A 101 25.72 1.83 -36.15
N VAL A 102 26.89 1.30 -36.51
CA VAL A 102 28.00 1.06 -35.58
C VAL A 102 29.25 1.78 -36.07
N SER A 103 29.79 2.68 -35.26
CA SER A 103 31.14 3.20 -35.42
C SER A 103 32.14 2.18 -34.88
N ALA A 104 32.87 1.57 -35.80
CA ALA A 104 33.93 0.60 -35.55
C ALA A 104 35.30 1.28 -35.75
N GLY A 105 35.54 2.36 -35.02
CA GLY A 105 36.72 3.22 -35.18
C GLY A 105 36.57 4.24 -36.30
N PHE A 106 35.40 4.88 -36.40
CA PHE A 106 35.15 5.98 -37.32
C PHE A 106 35.61 7.31 -36.72
N MET A 107 36.61 7.96 -37.33
CA MET A 107 37.32 9.11 -36.74
C MET A 107 36.67 10.45 -37.06
N LYS A 108 35.36 10.47 -37.31
CA LYS A 108 34.59 11.69 -37.60
C LYS A 108 33.38 11.79 -36.68
N LEU A 109 33.26 12.94 -36.01
CA LEU A 109 32.04 13.29 -35.29
C LEU A 109 30.90 13.51 -36.27
N VAL A 110 29.77 12.85 -36.02
CA VAL A 110 28.51 13.07 -36.73
C VAL A 110 27.80 14.30 -36.17
N GLY A 111 26.94 14.91 -36.96
CA GLY A 111 26.19 16.11 -36.65
C GLY A 111 24.69 15.87 -36.44
N PRO A 112 23.90 16.95 -36.32
CA PRO A 112 22.48 16.88 -36.01
C PRO A 112 21.63 16.16 -37.06
N ASP A 113 21.97 16.24 -38.35
CA ASP A 113 21.19 15.61 -39.43
C ASP A 113 21.31 14.07 -39.33
N PHE A 114 22.52 13.57 -39.03
CA PHE A 114 22.75 12.15 -38.79
C PHE A 114 22.09 11.65 -37.48
N LEU A 115 22.23 12.41 -36.39
CA LEU A 115 21.62 12.06 -35.10
C LEU A 115 20.08 12.16 -35.14
N ALA A 116 19.50 13.04 -35.95
CA ALA A 116 18.05 13.05 -36.17
C ALA A 116 17.58 11.74 -36.81
N ARG A 117 18.41 11.11 -37.65
CA ARG A 117 18.06 9.86 -38.35
C ARG A 117 18.37 8.61 -37.54
N PHE A 118 19.52 8.57 -36.87
CA PHE A 118 20.06 7.37 -36.22
C PHE A 118 20.30 7.55 -34.72
N GLY A 119 19.99 8.70 -34.12
CA GLY A 119 20.11 8.92 -32.69
C GLY A 119 19.31 7.88 -31.89
N GLY A 120 19.95 7.29 -30.88
CA GLY A 120 19.40 6.13 -30.17
C GLY A 120 19.71 4.76 -30.80
N ARG A 121 20.15 4.73 -32.06
CA ARG A 121 20.49 3.55 -32.87
C ARG A 121 21.88 3.63 -33.51
N TYR A 122 22.67 4.63 -33.13
CA TYR A 122 24.07 4.79 -33.53
C TYR A 122 24.98 4.48 -32.33
N LEU A 123 25.81 3.46 -32.47
CA LEU A 123 26.66 2.94 -31.41
C LEU A 123 28.12 3.28 -31.70
N ASN A 124 28.91 3.57 -30.66
CA ASN A 124 30.35 3.75 -30.78
C ASN A 124 31.10 2.93 -29.74
N SER A 125 32.26 2.39 -30.13
CA SER A 125 33.24 1.80 -29.22
C SER A 125 34.31 2.84 -28.90
N HIS A 126 34.62 2.99 -27.62
CA HIS A 126 35.67 3.88 -27.12
C HIS A 126 36.70 3.09 -26.30
N PRO A 127 38.01 3.24 -26.55
CA PRO A 127 39.06 2.49 -25.86
C PRO A 127 39.44 3.07 -24.49
N ALA A 128 38.43 3.42 -23.67
CA ALA A 128 38.56 3.72 -22.25
C ALA A 128 37.24 3.44 -21.50
N LEU A 129 37.27 3.44 -20.17
CA LEU A 129 36.05 3.35 -19.33
C LEU A 129 35.41 4.73 -19.14
N LEU A 130 34.39 5.05 -19.95
CA LEU A 130 33.62 6.27 -19.81
C LEU A 130 32.87 6.31 -18.45
N PRO A 131 32.73 7.48 -17.81
CA PRO A 131 33.04 8.83 -18.32
C PRO A 131 34.53 9.23 -18.22
N SER A 132 35.43 8.34 -17.80
CA SER A 132 36.86 8.65 -17.72
C SER A 132 37.53 8.60 -19.10
N PHE A 133 38.45 9.55 -19.34
CA PHE A 133 39.26 9.67 -20.56
C PHE A 133 38.44 9.74 -21.87
N PRO A 134 37.47 10.67 -22.00
CA PRO A 134 36.75 10.87 -23.26
C PRO A 134 37.65 11.53 -24.32
N GLY A 135 37.29 11.43 -25.59
CA GLY A 135 38.00 12.05 -26.71
C GLY A 135 39.07 11.16 -27.35
N MET A 136 39.85 11.72 -28.27
CA MET A 136 40.66 10.92 -29.21
C MET A 136 41.81 10.13 -28.57
N HIS A 137 42.24 10.49 -27.36
CA HIS A 137 43.47 10.01 -26.75
C HIS A 137 43.27 9.14 -25.50
N GLY A 138 42.07 8.55 -25.33
CA GLY A 138 41.70 7.84 -24.10
C GLY A 138 42.71 6.83 -23.54
N VAL A 139 43.42 6.08 -24.40
CA VAL A 139 44.47 5.14 -23.96
C VAL A 139 45.72 5.87 -23.43
N ARG A 140 46.15 6.91 -24.14
CA ARG A 140 47.30 7.74 -23.73
C ARG A 140 46.98 8.46 -22.44
N ASP A 141 45.80 9.07 -22.34
CA ASP A 141 45.37 9.82 -21.18
C ASP A 141 45.29 8.91 -19.94
N ALA A 142 44.85 7.65 -20.11
CA ALA A 142 44.84 6.66 -19.03
C ALA A 142 46.26 6.31 -18.54
N LEU A 143 47.23 6.16 -19.46
CA LEU A 143 48.63 5.91 -19.11
C LEU A 143 49.29 7.12 -18.45
N GLU A 144 49.10 8.31 -18.99
CA GLU A 144 49.64 9.56 -18.44
C GLU A 144 49.08 9.87 -17.05
N TYR A 145 47.81 9.55 -16.80
CA TYR A 145 47.20 9.68 -15.47
C TYR A 145 47.76 8.64 -14.48
N GLY A 146 48.15 7.45 -14.97
CA GLY A 146 48.67 6.35 -14.14
C GLY A 146 47.58 5.49 -13.49
N VAL A 147 46.41 5.32 -14.12
CA VAL A 147 45.38 4.39 -13.61
C VAL A 147 45.86 2.93 -13.67
N ARG A 148 45.44 2.11 -12.70
CA ARG A 148 45.70 0.66 -12.71
C ARG A 148 44.67 -0.16 -13.48
N VAL A 149 43.53 0.46 -13.82
CA VAL A 149 42.45 -0.16 -14.58
C VAL A 149 41.90 0.87 -15.56
N THR A 150 41.82 0.47 -16.83
CA THR A 150 41.07 1.14 -17.89
C THR A 150 40.16 0.10 -18.55
N GLY A 151 39.83 0.23 -19.83
CA GLY A 151 39.01 -0.74 -20.52
C GLY A 151 38.47 -0.21 -21.83
N CYS A 152 37.31 -0.72 -22.21
CA CYS A 152 36.54 -0.17 -23.31
C CYS A 152 35.08 0.02 -22.95
N THR A 153 34.43 0.94 -23.67
CA THR A 153 33.03 1.26 -23.51
C THR A 153 32.32 1.20 -24.86
N LEU A 154 31.23 0.44 -24.93
CA LEU A 154 30.26 0.52 -26.01
C LEU A 154 29.07 1.37 -25.53
N PHE A 155 28.72 2.41 -26.28
CA PHE A 155 27.67 3.35 -25.87
C PHE A 155 26.85 3.85 -27.06
N VAL A 156 25.67 4.40 -26.78
CA VAL A 156 24.81 5.06 -27.76
C VAL A 156 25.27 6.49 -27.96
N VAL A 157 25.60 6.89 -29.17
CA VAL A 157 26.12 8.24 -29.47
C VAL A 157 25.02 9.30 -29.29
N ASP A 158 25.38 10.39 -28.62
CA ASP A 158 24.59 11.63 -28.48
C ASP A 158 25.34 12.83 -29.09
N GLU A 159 24.87 14.05 -28.83
CA GLU A 159 25.45 15.28 -29.38
C GLU A 159 26.82 15.64 -28.79
N GLY A 160 27.20 15.05 -27.65
CA GLY A 160 28.48 15.30 -27.01
C GLY A 160 29.57 14.28 -27.38
N VAL A 161 30.79 14.55 -26.93
CA VAL A 161 31.95 13.67 -27.19
C VAL A 161 32.02 12.61 -26.10
N ASP A 162 31.70 11.36 -26.47
CA ASP A 162 31.73 10.20 -25.58
C ASP A 162 30.87 10.36 -24.31
N THR A 163 29.77 11.11 -24.42
CA THR A 163 28.87 11.40 -23.30
C THR A 163 27.65 10.49 -23.23
N GLY A 164 27.41 9.67 -24.23
CA GLY A 164 26.15 8.97 -24.37
C GLY A 164 25.88 7.83 -23.37
N PRO A 165 24.65 7.29 -23.35
CA PRO A 165 24.27 6.16 -22.48
C PRO A 165 25.10 4.91 -22.75
N ILE A 166 25.66 4.33 -21.69
CA ILE A 166 26.57 3.17 -21.74
C ILE A 166 25.77 1.88 -21.93
N LEU A 167 26.11 1.11 -22.96
CA LEU A 167 25.51 -0.21 -23.25
C LEU A 167 26.29 -1.34 -22.56
N ALA A 168 27.62 -1.28 -22.63
CA ALA A 168 28.51 -2.26 -22.04
C ALA A 168 29.88 -1.64 -21.76
N GLN A 169 30.56 -2.18 -20.74
CA GLN A 169 31.94 -1.85 -20.41
C GLN A 169 32.71 -3.12 -20.07
N GLN A 170 33.97 -3.15 -20.45
CA GLN A 170 34.88 -4.23 -20.08
C GLN A 170 36.17 -3.63 -19.55
N ALA A 171 36.49 -3.96 -18.30
CA ALA A 171 37.72 -3.52 -17.65
C ALA A 171 38.93 -4.28 -18.19
N VAL A 172 40.06 -3.56 -18.29
CA VAL A 172 41.37 -4.06 -18.70
C VAL A 172 42.41 -3.51 -17.72
N GLU A 173 43.25 -4.38 -17.17
CA GLU A 173 44.35 -3.98 -16.29
C GLU A 173 45.43 -3.21 -17.07
N VAL A 174 45.96 -2.16 -16.44
CA VAL A 174 47.17 -1.44 -16.89
C VAL A 174 48.37 -2.01 -16.12
N LEU A 175 49.26 -2.67 -16.85
CA LEU A 175 50.45 -3.31 -16.33
C LEU A 175 51.59 -2.29 -16.15
N PRO A 176 52.55 -2.54 -15.23
CA PRO A 176 53.63 -1.59 -14.94
C PRO A 176 54.49 -1.19 -16.16
N ASP A 177 54.67 -2.10 -17.11
CA ASP A 177 55.54 -1.90 -18.28
C ASP A 177 54.78 -1.58 -19.57
N ASP A 178 53.51 -1.17 -19.48
CA ASP A 178 52.74 -0.84 -20.68
C ASP A 178 53.19 0.45 -21.36
N ASP A 179 53.26 0.39 -22.69
CA ASP A 179 53.24 1.56 -23.56
C ASP A 179 51.83 1.72 -24.19
N GLU A 180 51.60 2.84 -24.88
CA GLU A 180 50.31 3.12 -25.54
C GLU A 180 49.91 1.97 -26.49
N ARG A 181 50.86 1.35 -27.18
CA ARG A 181 50.59 0.29 -28.14
C ARG A 181 50.22 -1.03 -27.44
N THR A 182 50.96 -1.45 -26.41
CA THR A 182 50.69 -2.72 -25.71
C THR A 182 49.36 -2.68 -24.98
N LEU A 183 49.05 -1.57 -24.32
CA LEU A 183 47.76 -1.38 -23.65
C LEU A 183 46.62 -1.31 -24.66
N HIS A 184 46.77 -0.53 -25.74
CA HIS A 184 45.74 -0.40 -26.77
C HIS A 184 45.42 -1.74 -27.45
N GLU A 185 46.42 -2.58 -27.73
CA GLU A 185 46.16 -3.91 -28.31
C GLU A 185 45.39 -4.83 -27.36
N ARG A 186 45.65 -4.78 -26.03
CA ARG A 186 44.84 -5.51 -25.06
C ARG A 186 43.41 -4.97 -24.97
N ILE A 187 43.24 -3.64 -24.98
CA ILE A 187 41.90 -3.01 -25.00
C ILE A 187 41.14 -3.43 -26.26
N LYS A 188 41.77 -3.37 -27.45
CA LYS A 188 41.15 -3.79 -28.72
C LYS A 188 40.68 -5.25 -28.70
N ALA A 189 41.38 -6.13 -27.99
CA ALA A 189 40.95 -7.53 -27.85
C ALA A 189 39.61 -7.63 -27.11
N GLU A 190 39.44 -6.85 -26.03
CA GLU A 190 38.18 -6.79 -25.30
C GLU A 190 37.09 -5.98 -26.04
N GLU A 191 37.45 -4.93 -26.77
CA GLU A 191 36.49 -4.19 -27.62
C GLU A 191 35.83 -5.10 -28.64
N ARG A 192 36.60 -5.95 -29.33
CA ARG A 192 36.06 -6.91 -30.31
C ARG A 192 35.04 -7.85 -29.69
N ARG A 193 35.36 -8.44 -28.54
CA ARG A 193 34.45 -9.37 -27.84
C ARG A 193 33.22 -8.66 -27.30
N THR A 194 33.40 -7.47 -26.73
CA THR A 194 32.31 -6.67 -26.14
C THR A 194 31.34 -6.20 -27.20
N LEU A 195 31.84 -5.77 -28.36
CA LEU A 195 31.02 -5.36 -29.49
C LEU A 195 30.12 -6.50 -29.97
N VAL A 196 30.71 -7.65 -30.29
CA VAL A 196 29.97 -8.83 -30.79
C VAL A 196 28.90 -9.26 -29.78
N ARG A 197 29.30 -9.54 -28.53
CA ARG A 197 28.35 -9.99 -27.48
C ARG A 197 27.23 -8.98 -27.23
N THR A 198 27.53 -7.68 -27.27
CA THR A 198 26.50 -6.67 -26.99
C THR A 198 25.53 -6.55 -28.15
N LEU A 199 26.02 -6.58 -29.40
CA LEU A 199 25.14 -6.55 -30.57
C LEU A 199 24.21 -7.77 -30.62
N GLU A 200 24.71 -8.97 -30.30
CA GLU A 200 23.90 -10.18 -30.13
C GLU A 200 22.76 -9.96 -29.13
N ARG A 201 23.09 -9.52 -27.91
CA ARG A 201 22.08 -9.28 -26.85
C ARG A 201 21.06 -8.20 -27.23
N LEU A 202 21.50 -7.13 -27.89
CA LEU A 202 20.61 -6.07 -28.38
C LEU A 202 19.67 -6.58 -29.47
N ALA A 203 20.19 -7.44 -30.36
CA ALA A 203 19.43 -8.05 -31.44
C ALA A 203 18.41 -9.09 -30.94
N GLU A 204 18.78 -9.88 -29.94
CA GLU A 204 17.88 -10.87 -29.36
C GLU A 204 16.77 -10.25 -28.54
N HIS A 205 17.10 -9.24 -27.74
CA HIS A 205 16.23 -8.83 -26.65
C HIS A 205 15.70 -7.39 -26.74
N GLY A 206 16.21 -6.59 -27.68
CA GLY A 206 15.93 -5.16 -27.74
C GLY A 206 16.45 -4.39 -26.52
N TRP A 207 16.31 -3.06 -26.54
CA TRP A 207 16.72 -2.23 -25.41
C TRP A 207 15.87 -0.99 -25.23
N THR A 208 15.90 -0.45 -24.01
CA THR A 208 15.30 0.85 -23.66
C THR A 208 16.35 1.77 -23.06
N VAL A 209 16.25 3.06 -23.37
CA VAL A 209 17.05 4.12 -22.76
C VAL A 209 16.12 5.09 -22.02
N ARG A 210 16.34 5.27 -20.71
CA ARG A 210 15.64 6.25 -19.87
C ARG A 210 16.68 7.17 -19.23
N GLY A 211 16.75 8.42 -19.67
CA GLY A 211 17.87 9.30 -19.33
C GLY A 211 19.20 8.66 -19.75
N ARG A 212 20.07 8.34 -18.78
CA ARG A 212 21.35 7.63 -19.01
C ARG A 212 21.28 6.12 -18.78
N LYS A 213 20.16 5.59 -18.27
CA LYS A 213 20.03 4.17 -17.91
C LYS A 213 19.60 3.36 -19.13
N VAL A 214 20.41 2.37 -19.48
CA VAL A 214 20.10 1.36 -20.51
C VAL A 214 19.54 0.11 -19.84
N SER A 215 18.54 -0.52 -20.45
CA SER A 215 18.05 -1.85 -20.06
C SER A 215 17.90 -2.73 -21.30
N ILE A 216 18.60 -3.87 -21.32
CA ILE A 216 18.60 -4.84 -22.43
C ILE A 216 17.72 -6.02 -22.01
N GLY A 217 16.75 -6.39 -22.85
CA GLY A 217 15.85 -7.54 -22.63
C GLY A 217 14.75 -7.41 -21.59
N VAL A 218 14.65 -6.26 -20.92
CA VAL A 218 13.42 -5.86 -20.24
C VAL A 218 12.53 -5.15 -21.27
N THR A 219 11.97 -5.91 -22.21
CA THR A 219 10.79 -5.46 -22.97
C THR A 219 9.55 -6.21 -22.53
N THR A 220 9.29 -6.28 -21.22
CA THR A 220 7.91 -5.97 -20.84
C THR A 220 7.76 -4.49 -21.14
N ASN A 221 7.34 -4.16 -22.36
CA ASN A 221 6.63 -2.91 -22.53
C ASN A 221 5.46 -3.05 -21.55
N SER A 222 5.51 -2.36 -20.41
CA SER A 222 4.51 -2.51 -19.34
C SER A 222 3.11 -2.21 -19.85
N GLN A 223 3.02 -1.49 -20.98
CA GLN A 223 1.82 -1.13 -21.73
C GLN A 223 1.39 -2.16 -22.79
N GLN A 224 2.19 -3.20 -23.11
CA GLN A 224 1.78 -4.21 -24.08
C GLN A 224 0.69 -5.08 -23.47
N ARG A 225 -0.55 -4.86 -23.92
CA ARG A 225 -1.73 -5.63 -23.54
C ARG A 225 -1.65 -7.07 -24.06
N ARG A 226 -2.05 -8.03 -23.24
CA ARG A 226 -2.17 -9.45 -23.61
C ARG A 226 -3.65 -9.76 -23.86
N PRO A 227 -4.07 -10.07 -25.11
CA PRO A 227 -5.45 -10.41 -25.41
C PRO A 227 -5.93 -11.60 -24.60
N VAL A 228 -7.18 -11.54 -24.16
CA VAL A 228 -7.84 -12.67 -23.49
C VAL A 228 -8.47 -13.54 -24.56
N ARG A 229 -8.05 -14.80 -24.67
CA ARG A 229 -8.61 -15.78 -25.62
C ARG A 229 -9.39 -16.88 -24.91
N ARG A 230 -8.94 -17.26 -23.71
CA ARG A 230 -9.58 -18.30 -22.91
C ARG A 230 -9.70 -17.86 -21.45
N ALA A 231 -10.92 -17.94 -20.92
CA ALA A 231 -11.25 -17.57 -19.54
C ALA A 231 -11.74 -18.79 -18.75
N LEU A 232 -11.21 -18.99 -17.54
CA LEU A 232 -11.74 -19.94 -16.57
C LEU A 232 -12.61 -19.19 -15.55
N ILE A 233 -13.88 -19.54 -15.45
CA ILE A 233 -14.86 -18.86 -14.57
C ILE A 233 -15.43 -19.86 -13.57
N GLY A 234 -15.25 -19.61 -12.28
CA GLY A 234 -15.83 -20.42 -11.21
C GLY A 234 -16.18 -19.55 -10.02
N VAL A 235 -17.46 -19.16 -9.90
CA VAL A 235 -17.90 -18.17 -8.90
C VAL A 235 -19.00 -18.74 -8.00
N SER A 236 -18.90 -18.44 -6.72
CA SER A 236 -19.97 -18.68 -5.74
C SER A 236 -21.04 -17.59 -5.85
N ASP A 237 -20.62 -16.32 -5.71
CA ASP A 237 -21.46 -15.14 -5.95
C ASP A 237 -21.58 -14.89 -7.46
N LYS A 238 -22.83 -14.92 -7.95
CA LYS A 238 -23.18 -14.80 -9.37
C LYS A 238 -23.58 -13.39 -9.79
N ALA A 239 -23.43 -12.40 -8.90
CA ALA A 239 -23.65 -11.00 -9.24
C ALA A 239 -22.84 -10.61 -10.49
N GLY A 240 -23.52 -10.04 -11.51
CA GLY A 240 -22.90 -9.61 -12.76
C GLY A 240 -22.37 -10.73 -13.68
N LEU A 241 -22.51 -12.02 -13.32
CA LEU A 241 -21.94 -13.15 -14.06
C LEU A 241 -22.40 -13.22 -15.52
N LEU A 242 -23.70 -13.03 -15.76
CA LEU A 242 -24.28 -13.15 -17.10
C LEU A 242 -23.80 -12.05 -18.04
N GLU A 243 -23.68 -10.81 -17.54
CA GLU A 243 -23.19 -9.67 -18.30
C GLU A 243 -21.70 -9.85 -18.66
N LEU A 244 -20.91 -10.31 -17.69
CA LEU A 244 -19.51 -10.68 -17.91
C LEU A 244 -19.38 -11.77 -18.98
N ALA A 245 -20.08 -12.91 -18.81
CA ALA A 245 -19.96 -14.05 -19.71
C ALA A 245 -20.42 -13.72 -21.13
N THR A 246 -21.53 -13.00 -21.28
CA THR A 246 -22.04 -12.55 -22.59
C THR A 246 -21.04 -11.63 -23.28
N SER A 247 -20.44 -10.70 -22.53
CA SER A 247 -19.46 -9.75 -23.08
C SER A 247 -18.14 -10.43 -23.48
N LEU A 248 -17.66 -11.38 -22.68
CA LEU A 248 -16.48 -12.18 -23.01
C LEU A 248 -16.72 -13.01 -24.28
N HIS A 249 -17.88 -13.68 -24.36
CA HIS A 249 -18.24 -14.45 -25.55
C HIS A 249 -18.35 -13.58 -26.80
N ALA A 250 -18.97 -12.40 -26.69
CA ALA A 250 -19.06 -11.44 -27.79
C ALA A 250 -17.69 -10.94 -28.27
N ALA A 251 -16.68 -10.93 -27.39
CA ALA A 251 -15.29 -10.62 -27.74
C ALA A 251 -14.51 -11.83 -28.30
N GLY A 252 -15.15 -12.99 -28.49
CA GLY A 252 -14.54 -14.20 -29.01
C GLY A 252 -13.73 -14.99 -27.97
N VAL A 253 -13.95 -14.76 -26.67
CA VAL A 253 -13.29 -15.49 -25.60
C VAL A 253 -13.96 -16.85 -25.41
N GLU A 254 -13.17 -17.92 -25.40
CA GLU A 254 -13.61 -19.25 -24.98
C GLU A 254 -13.82 -19.26 -23.46
N ILE A 255 -15.02 -19.66 -23.02
CA ILE A 255 -15.35 -19.76 -21.60
C ILE A 255 -15.28 -21.21 -21.15
N VAL A 256 -14.41 -21.47 -20.18
CA VAL A 256 -14.36 -22.71 -19.42
C VAL A 256 -14.97 -22.47 -18.04
N SER A 257 -15.85 -23.36 -17.57
CA SER A 257 -16.51 -23.16 -16.27
C SER A 257 -16.85 -24.46 -15.56
N THR A 258 -17.23 -24.37 -14.28
CA THR A 258 -17.52 -25.53 -13.41
C THR A 258 -18.98 -25.55 -12.96
N GLY A 259 -19.54 -26.76 -12.81
CA GLY A 259 -20.79 -27.04 -12.11
C GLY A 259 -21.92 -26.02 -12.31
N GLY A 260 -22.38 -25.40 -11.21
CA GLY A 260 -23.47 -24.42 -11.23
C GLY A 260 -23.16 -23.12 -11.98
N THR A 261 -21.89 -22.72 -12.08
CA THR A 261 -21.50 -21.53 -12.87
C THR A 261 -21.67 -21.82 -14.37
N ALA A 262 -21.19 -22.98 -14.82
CA ALA A 262 -21.33 -23.41 -16.22
C ALA A 262 -22.82 -23.49 -16.62
N ARG A 263 -23.65 -24.09 -15.77
CA ARG A 263 -25.11 -24.19 -16.01
C ARG A 263 -25.76 -22.82 -16.16
N THR A 264 -25.46 -21.88 -15.27
CA THR A 264 -26.03 -20.52 -15.28
C THR A 264 -25.68 -19.78 -16.58
N ILE A 265 -24.43 -19.90 -17.05
CA ILE A 265 -23.98 -19.26 -18.28
C ILE A 265 -24.62 -19.92 -19.52
N SER A 266 -24.66 -21.25 -19.57
CA SER A 266 -25.24 -22.00 -20.69
C SER A 266 -26.75 -21.78 -20.84
N GLU A 267 -27.50 -21.66 -19.72
CA GLU A 267 -28.93 -21.35 -19.73
C GLU A 267 -29.24 -19.97 -20.32
N ALA A 268 -28.28 -19.03 -20.28
CA ALA A 268 -28.36 -17.74 -20.94
C ALA A 268 -27.97 -17.77 -22.43
N GLY A 269 -27.69 -18.95 -23.00
CA GLY A 269 -27.37 -19.14 -24.40
C GLY A 269 -25.91 -18.86 -24.78
N VAL A 270 -25.03 -18.68 -23.79
CA VAL A 270 -23.59 -18.50 -24.02
C VAL A 270 -22.90 -19.87 -24.03
N PRO A 271 -22.14 -20.23 -25.09
CA PRO A 271 -21.39 -21.48 -25.13
C PRO A 271 -20.35 -21.57 -24.01
N VAL A 272 -20.31 -22.71 -23.32
CA VAL A 272 -19.37 -23.00 -22.23
C VAL A 272 -18.76 -24.37 -22.43
N THR A 273 -17.44 -24.46 -22.30
CA THR A 273 -16.71 -25.72 -22.18
C THR A 273 -16.70 -26.14 -20.70
N PRO A 274 -17.35 -27.23 -20.29
CA PRO A 274 -17.26 -27.76 -18.94
C PRO A 274 -15.82 -28.13 -18.57
N VAL A 275 -15.41 -27.91 -17.32
CA VAL A 275 -14.07 -28.29 -16.84
C VAL A 275 -13.84 -29.80 -16.97
N GLU A 276 -14.87 -30.62 -16.86
CA GLU A 276 -14.82 -32.07 -17.02
C GLU A 276 -14.38 -32.48 -18.43
N GLU A 277 -14.73 -31.70 -19.45
CA GLU A 277 -14.24 -31.90 -20.83
C GLU A 277 -12.77 -31.52 -20.96
N VAL A 278 -12.34 -30.48 -20.23
CA VAL A 278 -10.92 -30.07 -20.20
C VAL A 278 -10.07 -31.08 -19.46
N THR A 279 -10.56 -31.67 -18.37
CA THR A 279 -9.78 -32.60 -17.53
C THR A 279 -9.86 -34.04 -18.02
N GLY A 280 -10.97 -34.43 -18.65
CA GLY A 280 -11.33 -35.83 -18.89
C GLY A 280 -11.69 -36.60 -17.61
N PHE A 281 -11.91 -35.89 -16.49
CA PHE A 281 -12.21 -36.48 -15.19
C PHE A 281 -13.60 -36.02 -14.71
N PRO A 282 -14.48 -36.95 -14.29
CA PRO A 282 -15.84 -36.61 -13.88
C PRO A 282 -15.86 -35.85 -12.55
N GLU A 283 -16.96 -35.14 -12.28
CA GLU A 283 -17.20 -34.58 -10.95
C GLU A 283 -17.29 -35.72 -9.91
N ALA A 284 -16.53 -35.61 -8.83
CA ALA A 284 -16.42 -36.63 -7.78
C ALA A 284 -16.36 -35.97 -6.40
N LEU A 285 -16.75 -36.72 -5.35
CA LEU A 285 -16.73 -36.28 -3.96
C LEU A 285 -17.48 -34.97 -3.77
N ASP A 286 -18.70 -34.89 -4.32
CA ASP A 286 -19.57 -33.70 -4.27
C ASP A 286 -18.89 -32.42 -4.78
N GLY A 287 -18.00 -32.56 -5.77
CA GLY A 287 -17.32 -31.45 -6.42
C GLY A 287 -16.05 -30.96 -5.70
N ARG A 288 -15.60 -31.62 -4.62
CA ARG A 288 -14.41 -31.23 -3.83
C ARG A 288 -13.10 -31.21 -4.62
N VAL A 289 -12.98 -32.03 -5.66
CA VAL A 289 -11.70 -32.24 -6.39
C VAL A 289 -11.74 -31.83 -7.86
N LYS A 290 -12.83 -31.21 -8.32
CA LYS A 290 -13.11 -30.99 -9.76
C LYS A 290 -12.06 -30.16 -10.51
N THR A 291 -11.43 -29.19 -9.87
CA THR A 291 -10.42 -28.31 -10.51
C THR A 291 -8.98 -28.60 -10.11
N LEU A 292 -8.75 -29.52 -9.16
CA LEU A 292 -7.43 -29.92 -8.67
C LEU A 292 -6.74 -30.88 -9.65
N HIS A 293 -6.58 -30.42 -10.89
CA HIS A 293 -6.11 -31.25 -12.00
C HIS A 293 -4.99 -30.55 -12.79
N PRO A 294 -3.95 -31.28 -13.25
CA PRO A 294 -2.84 -30.68 -14.02
C PRO A 294 -3.29 -30.01 -15.31
N ARG A 295 -4.33 -30.51 -16.00
CA ARG A 295 -4.87 -29.83 -17.20
C ARG A 295 -5.46 -28.45 -16.92
N VAL A 296 -5.89 -28.18 -15.68
CA VAL A 296 -6.32 -26.84 -15.26
C VAL A 296 -5.09 -26.03 -14.81
N HIS A 297 -4.31 -26.56 -13.88
CA HIS A 297 -3.22 -25.81 -13.26
C HIS A 297 -2.02 -25.57 -14.19
N ALA A 298 -1.71 -26.46 -15.13
CA ALA A 298 -0.68 -26.21 -16.13
C ALA A 298 -1.07 -25.04 -17.06
N GLY A 299 -2.35 -24.98 -17.47
CA GLY A 299 -2.88 -23.85 -18.24
C GLY A 299 -2.84 -22.52 -17.48
N LEU A 300 -2.95 -22.54 -16.15
CA LEU A 300 -2.82 -21.36 -15.29
C LEU A 300 -1.36 -20.99 -14.95
N LEU A 301 -0.46 -21.97 -14.80
CA LEU A 301 0.89 -21.78 -14.25
C LEU A 301 2.00 -21.67 -15.29
N ALA A 302 1.76 -22.08 -16.53
CA ALA A 302 2.76 -22.00 -17.58
C ALA A 302 3.17 -20.54 -17.83
N ASP A 303 4.40 -20.18 -17.45
CA ASP A 303 5.01 -18.91 -17.81
C ASP A 303 5.22 -18.80 -19.32
N GLN A 304 4.30 -18.11 -20.00
CA GLN A 304 4.29 -17.96 -21.46
C GLN A 304 5.41 -17.06 -22.00
N ARG A 305 6.27 -16.50 -21.13
CA ARG A 305 7.50 -15.81 -21.56
C ARG A 305 8.63 -16.80 -21.85
N LYS A 306 8.52 -18.03 -21.35
CA LYS A 306 9.50 -19.10 -21.56
C LYS A 306 9.05 -20.00 -22.69
N ARG A 307 9.89 -20.14 -23.72
CA ARG A 307 9.57 -20.97 -24.88
C ARG A 307 9.33 -22.43 -24.48
N GLU A 308 10.17 -22.97 -23.60
CA GLU A 308 10.06 -24.33 -23.05
C GLU A 308 8.68 -24.63 -22.45
N HIS A 309 8.09 -23.69 -21.71
CA HIS A 309 6.77 -23.88 -21.11
C HIS A 309 5.66 -23.88 -22.16
N VAL A 310 5.78 -23.04 -23.20
CA VAL A 310 4.82 -22.97 -24.30
C VAL A 310 4.87 -24.26 -25.14
N ASP A 311 6.06 -24.77 -25.42
CA ASP A 311 6.23 -26.01 -26.16
C ASP A 311 5.67 -27.20 -25.35
N GLN A 312 5.92 -27.26 -24.04
CA GLN A 312 5.33 -28.29 -23.15
C GLN A 312 3.79 -28.25 -23.12
N LEU A 313 3.18 -27.07 -23.08
CA LEU A 313 1.71 -26.95 -23.17
C LEU A 313 1.19 -27.52 -24.50
N SER A 314 1.90 -27.27 -25.60
CA SER A 314 1.55 -27.80 -26.91
C SER A 314 1.72 -29.32 -26.99
N GLU A 315 2.78 -29.88 -26.40
CA GLU A 315 3.01 -31.34 -26.36
C GLU A 315 1.96 -32.10 -25.56
N LEU A 316 1.47 -31.48 -24.47
CA LEU A 316 0.46 -32.07 -23.59
C LEU A 316 -0.99 -31.81 -24.05
N ASP A 317 -1.16 -31.04 -25.12
CA ASP A 317 -2.46 -30.56 -25.60
C ASP A 317 -3.26 -29.87 -24.47
N ILE A 318 -2.61 -28.91 -23.81
CA ILE A 318 -3.17 -28.12 -22.72
C ILE A 318 -3.16 -26.64 -23.12
N PRO A 319 -4.32 -26.05 -23.43
CA PRO A 319 -4.41 -24.62 -23.72
C PRO A 319 -4.19 -23.79 -22.45
N ALA A 320 -3.48 -22.66 -22.60
CA ALA A 320 -3.28 -21.70 -21.52
C ALA A 320 -4.56 -20.90 -21.23
N PHE A 321 -4.67 -20.39 -19.99
CA PHE A 321 -5.70 -19.44 -19.60
C PHE A 321 -5.13 -18.03 -19.49
N ASP A 322 -5.82 -17.07 -20.10
CA ASP A 322 -5.44 -15.65 -20.04
C ASP A 322 -6.17 -14.91 -18.91
N LEU A 323 -7.35 -15.40 -18.52
CA LEU A 323 -8.19 -14.83 -17.48
C LEU A 323 -8.72 -15.93 -16.55
N LEU A 324 -8.60 -15.71 -15.25
CA LEU A 324 -9.29 -16.47 -14.21
C LEU A 324 -10.28 -15.53 -13.50
N VAL A 325 -11.54 -15.93 -13.40
CA VAL A 325 -12.57 -15.23 -12.61
C VAL A 325 -13.11 -16.17 -11.55
N VAL A 326 -12.73 -15.96 -10.29
CA VAL A 326 -13.09 -16.83 -9.17
C VAL A 326 -13.35 -16.01 -7.92
N ASN A 327 -14.55 -16.10 -7.35
CA ASN A 327 -14.81 -15.67 -5.98
C ASN A 327 -15.08 -16.91 -5.11
N LEU A 328 -14.56 -16.87 -3.88
CA LEU A 328 -14.57 -18.01 -2.97
C LEU A 328 -15.94 -18.26 -2.36
N TYR A 329 -16.12 -19.43 -1.77
CA TYR A 329 -17.32 -19.72 -0.98
C TYR A 329 -17.44 -18.72 0.18
N PRO A 330 -18.66 -18.34 0.57
CA PRO A 330 -18.89 -17.24 1.51
C PRO A 330 -18.68 -17.71 2.97
N PHE A 331 -17.51 -18.28 3.28
CA PHE A 331 -17.18 -18.89 4.58
C PHE A 331 -17.54 -17.98 5.76
N THR A 332 -17.15 -16.70 5.70
CA THR A 332 -17.46 -15.73 6.75
C THR A 332 -18.97 -15.55 6.95
N ARG A 333 -19.76 -15.47 5.86
CA ARG A 333 -21.22 -15.37 5.95
C ARG A 333 -21.86 -16.66 6.48
N THR A 334 -21.31 -17.82 6.14
CA THR A 334 -21.79 -19.12 6.67
C THR A 334 -21.53 -19.22 8.18
N VAL A 335 -20.40 -18.71 8.67
CA VAL A 335 -20.15 -18.63 10.12
C VAL A 335 -21.13 -17.64 10.78
N GLU A 336 -21.34 -16.46 10.18
CA GLU A 336 -22.24 -15.43 10.69
C GLU A 336 -23.72 -15.83 10.69
N SER A 337 -24.15 -16.74 9.81
CA SER A 337 -25.52 -17.24 9.77
C SER A 337 -25.87 -18.18 10.93
N GLY A 338 -24.87 -18.61 11.72
CA GLY A 338 -25.05 -19.60 12.77
C GLY A 338 -25.20 -21.02 12.25
N ALA A 339 -24.69 -21.31 11.04
CA ALA A 339 -24.64 -22.65 10.48
C ALA A 339 -23.91 -23.63 11.43
N ASP A 340 -24.28 -24.90 11.36
CA ASP A 340 -23.64 -25.91 12.20
C ASP A 340 -22.19 -26.18 11.79
N SER A 341 -21.50 -26.94 12.64
CA SER A 341 -20.09 -27.25 12.45
C SER A 341 -19.77 -27.99 11.15
N GLU A 342 -20.65 -28.88 10.71
CA GLU A 342 -20.45 -29.68 9.51
C GLU A 342 -20.65 -28.79 8.27
N GLU A 343 -21.71 -27.98 8.26
CA GLU A 343 -21.99 -27.02 7.18
C GLU A 343 -20.86 -26.00 6.97
N VAL A 344 -20.28 -25.47 8.05
CA VAL A 344 -19.14 -24.55 7.94
C VAL A 344 -17.90 -25.26 7.36
N VAL A 345 -17.62 -26.51 7.76
CA VAL A 345 -16.51 -27.29 7.20
C VAL A 345 -16.71 -27.56 5.71
N GLU A 346 -17.94 -27.88 5.27
CA GLU A 346 -18.25 -28.05 3.85
C GLU A 346 -18.05 -26.76 3.03
N ASN A 347 -18.12 -25.59 3.66
CA ASN A 347 -17.87 -24.30 3.02
C ASN A 347 -16.39 -23.91 2.93
N ILE A 348 -15.46 -24.77 3.37
CA ILE A 348 -14.02 -24.55 3.18
C ILE A 348 -13.63 -24.93 1.75
N ASP A 349 -13.55 -23.92 0.89
CA ASP A 349 -13.10 -24.05 -0.50
C ASP A 349 -11.60 -24.43 -0.59
N ILE A 350 -11.30 -25.46 -1.38
CA ILE A 350 -9.94 -25.93 -1.69
C ILE A 350 -9.54 -25.55 -3.12
N GLY A 351 -10.44 -25.76 -4.08
CA GLY A 351 -10.18 -25.57 -5.50
C GLY A 351 -10.06 -24.09 -5.86
N GLY A 352 -10.93 -23.24 -5.30
CA GLY A 352 -10.92 -21.79 -5.52
C GLY A 352 -9.58 -21.16 -5.13
N PRO A 353 -9.12 -21.29 -3.87
CA PRO A 353 -7.84 -20.72 -3.45
C PRO A 353 -6.65 -21.29 -4.23
N ALA A 354 -6.68 -22.58 -4.60
CA ALA A 354 -5.62 -23.19 -5.41
C ALA A 354 -5.53 -22.53 -6.80
N MET A 355 -6.65 -22.32 -7.49
CA MET A 355 -6.69 -21.66 -8.80
C MET A 355 -6.29 -20.18 -8.70
N VAL A 356 -6.84 -19.46 -7.72
CA VAL A 356 -6.54 -18.03 -7.48
C VAL A 356 -5.04 -17.82 -7.26
N ARG A 357 -4.42 -18.61 -6.37
CA ARG A 357 -2.97 -18.55 -6.11
C ARG A 357 -2.14 -18.94 -7.33
N ALA A 358 -2.58 -19.92 -8.11
CA ALA A 358 -1.90 -20.34 -9.34
C ALA A 358 -1.86 -19.21 -10.38
N ALA A 359 -3.02 -18.59 -10.67
CA ALA A 359 -3.10 -17.48 -11.62
C ALA A 359 -2.34 -16.24 -11.12
N ALA A 360 -2.48 -15.89 -9.84
CA ALA A 360 -1.76 -14.76 -9.23
C ALA A 360 -0.24 -14.94 -9.29
N LYS A 361 0.27 -16.16 -9.03
CA LYS A 361 1.69 -16.50 -9.18
C LYS A 361 2.17 -16.28 -10.61
N ASN A 362 1.34 -16.60 -11.61
CA ASN A 362 1.67 -16.48 -13.03
C ASN A 362 1.13 -15.18 -13.67
N HIS A 363 1.00 -14.09 -12.91
CA HIS A 363 0.46 -12.82 -13.40
C HIS A 363 1.22 -12.19 -14.58
N ALA A 364 2.44 -12.65 -14.86
CA ALA A 364 3.13 -12.30 -16.08
C ALA A 364 2.34 -12.71 -17.35
N SER A 365 1.55 -13.79 -17.26
CA SER A 365 0.79 -14.39 -18.35
C SER A 365 -0.72 -14.29 -18.17
N THR A 366 -1.23 -14.44 -16.94
CA THR A 366 -2.67 -14.61 -16.64
C THR A 366 -3.22 -13.48 -15.76
N ALA A 367 -4.39 -12.95 -16.06
CA ALA A 367 -5.13 -12.04 -15.19
C ALA A 367 -6.03 -12.83 -14.24
N VAL A 368 -6.15 -12.40 -12.97
CA VAL A 368 -7.00 -13.05 -11.96
C VAL A 368 -7.95 -12.03 -11.32
N VAL A 369 -9.23 -12.34 -11.30
CA VAL A 369 -10.28 -11.43 -10.80
C VAL A 369 -11.08 -12.16 -9.72
N VAL A 370 -11.14 -11.57 -8.53
CA VAL A 370 -11.75 -12.19 -7.35
C VAL A 370 -13.00 -11.49 -6.83
N GLU A 371 -13.35 -10.32 -7.39
CA GLU A 371 -14.50 -9.52 -6.96
C GLU A 371 -15.43 -9.15 -8.13
N PRO A 372 -16.78 -9.26 -7.95
CA PRO A 372 -17.75 -8.89 -8.97
C PRO A 372 -17.77 -7.40 -9.37
N ASN A 373 -17.45 -6.50 -8.44
CA ASN A 373 -17.42 -5.04 -8.65
C ASN A 373 -16.44 -4.60 -9.77
N LYS A 374 -15.54 -5.49 -10.22
CA LYS A 374 -14.59 -5.23 -11.30
C LYS A 374 -15.03 -5.73 -12.67
N TYR A 375 -16.16 -6.41 -12.79
CA TYR A 375 -16.54 -7.07 -14.05
C TYR A 375 -16.69 -6.08 -15.22
N ASP A 376 -17.26 -4.90 -14.99
CA ASP A 376 -17.37 -3.86 -16.04
C ASP A 376 -15.99 -3.41 -16.54
N TRP A 377 -15.07 -3.20 -15.62
CA TRP A 377 -13.68 -2.85 -15.94
C TRP A 377 -12.99 -3.99 -16.70
N VAL A 378 -13.18 -5.25 -16.29
CA VAL A 378 -12.65 -6.43 -16.98
C VAL A 378 -13.17 -6.50 -18.41
N VAL A 379 -14.48 -6.30 -18.62
CA VAL A 379 -15.10 -6.28 -19.95
C VAL A 379 -14.46 -5.19 -20.81
N GLN A 380 -14.26 -3.99 -20.26
CA GLN A 380 -13.59 -2.91 -20.98
C GLN A 380 -12.16 -3.31 -21.36
N ARG A 381 -11.39 -3.91 -20.44
CA ARG A 381 -10.02 -4.34 -20.71
C ARG A 381 -9.92 -5.41 -21.77
N VAL A 382 -10.84 -6.37 -21.79
CA VAL A 382 -10.90 -7.38 -22.85
C VAL A 382 -11.16 -6.73 -24.21
N ARG A 383 -12.07 -5.75 -24.29
CA ARG A 383 -12.33 -4.98 -25.52
C ARG A 383 -11.12 -4.16 -25.97
N ASP A 384 -10.34 -3.63 -25.04
CA ASP A 384 -9.12 -2.84 -25.29
C ASP A 384 -7.91 -3.70 -25.70
N GLY A 385 -8.08 -5.00 -25.96
CA GLY A 385 -6.99 -5.91 -26.33
C GLY A 385 -6.35 -6.64 -25.13
N GLY A 386 -7.04 -6.67 -24.00
CA GLY A 386 -6.68 -7.37 -22.77
C GLY A 386 -5.87 -6.54 -21.77
N PHE A 387 -5.27 -7.20 -20.79
CA PHE A 387 -4.63 -6.54 -19.65
C PHE A 387 -3.17 -6.22 -19.94
N ASP A 388 -2.68 -5.10 -19.43
CA ASP A 388 -1.25 -4.80 -19.40
C ASP A 388 -0.55 -5.49 -18.20
N PHE A 389 0.78 -5.37 -18.08
CA PHE A 389 1.50 -6.05 -17.00
C PHE A 389 1.17 -5.50 -15.62
N THR A 390 1.05 -4.17 -15.49
CA THR A 390 0.77 -3.48 -14.23
C THR A 390 -0.60 -3.88 -13.72
N GLU A 391 -1.62 -3.89 -14.59
CA GLU A 391 -2.98 -4.31 -14.28
C GLU A 391 -3.01 -5.76 -13.77
N ARG A 392 -2.29 -6.68 -14.41
CA ARG A 392 -2.20 -8.09 -13.94
C ARG A 392 -1.48 -8.21 -12.59
N ALA A 393 -0.44 -7.42 -12.36
CA ALA A 393 0.30 -7.43 -11.10
C ALA A 393 -0.56 -6.91 -9.93
N GLU A 394 -1.35 -5.86 -10.16
CA GLU A 394 -2.30 -5.33 -9.16
C GLU A 394 -3.40 -6.34 -8.83
N LEU A 395 -3.98 -6.97 -9.85
CA LEU A 395 -4.95 -8.06 -9.72
C LEU A 395 -4.37 -9.26 -8.93
N ALA A 396 -3.11 -9.62 -9.18
CA ALA A 396 -2.45 -10.69 -8.45
C ALA A 396 -2.20 -10.35 -6.98
N ALA A 397 -1.81 -9.11 -6.68
CA ALA A 397 -1.67 -8.64 -5.30
C ALA A 397 -3.01 -8.67 -4.56
N GLU A 398 -4.10 -8.33 -5.24
CA GLU A 398 -5.46 -8.43 -4.69
C GLU A 398 -5.88 -9.88 -4.44
N ALA A 399 -5.66 -10.77 -5.41
CA ALA A 399 -5.92 -12.19 -5.26
C ALA A 399 -5.23 -12.80 -4.03
N PHE A 400 -3.95 -12.46 -3.77
CA PHE A 400 -3.25 -12.92 -2.57
C PHE A 400 -3.80 -12.32 -1.27
N ARG A 401 -4.22 -11.04 -1.26
CA ARG A 401 -4.90 -10.45 -0.10
C ARG A 401 -6.23 -11.13 0.19
N HIS A 402 -6.99 -11.44 -0.86
CA HIS A 402 -8.27 -12.16 -0.74
C HIS A 402 -8.07 -13.54 -0.12
N THR A 403 -7.12 -14.34 -0.62
CA THR A 403 -6.83 -15.66 -0.03
C THR A 403 -6.25 -15.57 1.38
N ALA A 404 -5.40 -14.58 1.67
CA ALA A 404 -4.88 -14.38 3.03
C ALA A 404 -6.00 -14.05 4.03
N SER A 405 -6.95 -13.19 3.63
CA SER A 405 -8.10 -12.84 4.47
C SER A 405 -9.03 -14.05 4.70
N TYR A 406 -9.23 -14.85 3.66
CA TYR A 406 -9.98 -16.10 3.72
C TYR A 406 -9.33 -17.11 4.69
N ASP A 407 -8.02 -17.36 4.55
CA ASP A 407 -7.29 -18.30 5.40
C ASP A 407 -7.24 -17.84 6.87
N VAL A 408 -7.14 -16.53 7.12
CA VAL A 408 -7.25 -15.96 8.48
C VAL A 408 -8.63 -16.24 9.08
N ALA A 409 -9.71 -16.06 8.33
CA ALA A 409 -11.06 -16.35 8.82
C ALA A 409 -11.25 -17.84 9.17
N VAL A 410 -10.77 -18.74 8.29
CA VAL A 410 -10.81 -20.20 8.53
C VAL A 410 -9.98 -20.58 9.75
N ALA A 411 -8.75 -20.05 9.88
CA ALA A 411 -7.86 -20.32 11.00
C ALA A 411 -8.46 -19.84 12.33
N SER A 412 -8.96 -18.60 12.38
CA SER A 412 -9.60 -18.03 13.58
C SER A 412 -10.80 -18.86 14.04
N TRP A 413 -11.66 -19.31 13.12
CA TRP A 413 -12.79 -20.17 13.45
C TRP A 413 -12.37 -21.55 13.95
N MET A 414 -11.38 -22.18 13.30
CA MET A 414 -10.84 -23.49 13.70
C MET A 414 -10.18 -23.42 15.09
N THR A 415 -9.47 -22.34 15.41
CA THR A 415 -8.86 -22.13 16.72
C THR A 415 -9.93 -21.93 17.79
N GLY A 416 -10.95 -21.09 17.54
CA GLY A 416 -12.03 -20.82 18.49
C GLY A 416 -12.82 -22.07 18.93
N LYS A 417 -12.87 -23.11 18.10
CA LYS A 417 -13.48 -24.41 18.47
C LYS A 417 -12.67 -25.25 19.43
N ASN A 418 -11.34 -25.13 19.38
CA ASN A 418 -10.42 -26.02 20.09
C ASN A 418 -9.83 -25.37 21.35
N SER A 419 -10.17 -24.10 21.63
CA SER A 419 -9.80 -23.44 22.87
C SER A 419 -10.67 -23.96 24.03
N PRO A 420 -10.07 -24.44 25.14
CA PRO A 420 -10.84 -24.75 26.34
C PRO A 420 -11.56 -23.49 26.83
N GLU A 421 -12.80 -23.64 27.32
CA GLU A 421 -13.64 -22.53 27.82
C GLU A 421 -12.93 -21.67 28.91
N GLU A 422 -11.86 -22.20 29.52
CA GLU A 422 -11.05 -21.53 30.54
C GLU A 422 -10.03 -20.50 29.98
N GLU A 423 -9.67 -20.54 28.69
CA GLU A 423 -8.78 -19.54 28.07
C GLU A 423 -9.58 -18.37 27.47
N SER A 424 -9.45 -17.16 28.04
CA SER A 424 -10.14 -15.97 27.53
C SER A 424 -9.65 -15.47 26.16
N PHE A 425 -8.51 -15.96 25.67
CA PHE A 425 -7.92 -15.58 24.38
C PHE A 425 -7.31 -16.79 23.65
N PRO A 426 -7.38 -16.85 22.31
CA PRO A 426 -6.89 -17.99 21.54
C PRO A 426 -5.36 -18.07 21.47
N GLY A 427 -4.82 -19.28 21.32
CA GLY A 427 -3.37 -19.52 21.15
C GLY A 427 -2.77 -18.97 19.84
N TRP A 428 -3.60 -18.59 18.88
CA TRP A 428 -3.20 -17.85 17.67
C TRP A 428 -4.27 -16.79 17.35
N MET A 429 -3.83 -15.60 16.96
CA MET A 429 -4.69 -14.50 16.56
C MET A 429 -4.18 -13.91 15.23
N GLY A 430 -5.09 -13.75 14.27
CA GLY A 430 -4.82 -13.09 13.01
C GLY A 430 -5.96 -12.14 12.65
N GLU A 431 -5.60 -10.94 12.20
CA GLU A 431 -6.52 -9.96 11.66
C GLU A 431 -6.00 -9.41 10.34
N THR A 432 -6.93 -9.01 9.48
CA THR A 432 -6.61 -8.34 8.21
C THR A 432 -7.39 -7.05 8.11
N TRP A 433 -6.72 -6.03 7.56
CA TRP A 433 -7.32 -4.73 7.35
C TRP A 433 -7.09 -4.24 5.93
N GLN A 434 -8.06 -3.48 5.42
CA GLN A 434 -8.01 -2.84 4.12
C GLN A 434 -7.80 -1.35 4.28
N ARG A 435 -6.91 -0.77 3.48
CA ARG A 435 -6.64 0.68 3.54
C ARG A 435 -7.85 1.44 3.00
N ARG A 436 -8.50 2.24 3.85
CA ARG A 436 -9.59 3.14 3.45
C ARG A 436 -9.07 4.41 2.79
N SER A 437 -8.05 5.03 3.38
CA SER A 437 -7.44 6.25 2.85
C SER A 437 -6.00 6.44 3.32
N ALA A 438 -5.18 7.11 2.52
CA ALA A 438 -3.93 7.69 3.01
C ALA A 438 -4.26 8.95 3.82
N LEU A 439 -3.53 9.19 4.91
CA LEU A 439 -3.64 10.40 5.70
C LEU A 439 -2.50 11.35 5.35
N ARG A 440 -2.72 12.65 5.58
CA ARG A 440 -1.71 13.67 5.27
C ARG A 440 -0.37 13.42 5.99
N TYR A 441 -0.45 12.97 7.23
CA TYR A 441 0.67 12.54 8.09
C TYR A 441 0.11 11.81 9.33
N GLY A 442 0.98 11.19 10.13
CA GLY A 442 0.68 10.50 11.39
C GLY A 442 0.49 11.46 12.55
N GLU A 443 1.00 11.12 13.73
CA GLU A 443 0.94 12.03 14.88
C GLU A 443 1.66 13.36 14.61
N ASN A 444 2.75 13.30 13.84
CA ASN A 444 3.59 14.44 13.49
C ASN A 444 3.77 14.58 11.96
N PRO A 445 3.97 15.80 11.42
CA PRO A 445 4.02 16.06 9.97
C PRO A 445 5.05 15.26 9.15
N HIS A 446 6.12 14.79 9.77
CA HIS A 446 7.19 14.03 9.10
C HIS A 446 6.89 12.52 9.01
N GLN A 447 5.83 12.04 9.67
CA GLN A 447 5.45 10.63 9.72
C GLN A 447 4.35 10.36 8.67
N PRO A 448 4.50 9.40 7.75
CA PRO A 448 3.40 8.99 6.88
C PRO A 448 2.36 8.19 7.66
N ALA A 449 1.08 8.25 7.26
CA ALA A 449 0.01 7.47 7.89
C ALA A 449 -1.12 7.12 6.92
N ALA A 450 -1.95 6.17 7.32
CA ALA A 450 -3.13 5.74 6.59
C ALA A 450 -4.20 5.22 7.57
N LEU A 451 -5.48 5.35 7.19
CA LEU A 451 -6.59 4.72 7.89
C LEU A 451 -6.86 3.35 7.27
N TYR A 452 -7.04 2.36 8.13
CA TYR A 452 -7.43 1.00 7.76
C TYR A 452 -8.78 0.63 8.40
N VAL A 453 -9.55 -0.21 7.71
CA VAL A 453 -10.80 -0.80 8.19
C VAL A 453 -10.66 -2.32 8.21
N SER A 454 -11.29 -2.99 9.17
CA SER A 454 -11.31 -4.46 9.19
C SER A 454 -12.01 -5.01 7.94
N GLY A 455 -11.61 -6.20 7.48
CA GLY A 455 -12.12 -6.83 6.26
C GLY A 455 -13.59 -7.31 6.29
N GLY A 456 -14.32 -7.10 7.40
CA GLY A 456 -15.76 -7.37 7.55
C GLY A 456 -16.62 -6.12 7.34
N GLU A 457 -17.85 -6.11 7.90
CA GLU A 457 -18.66 -4.89 7.93
C GLU A 457 -17.93 -3.83 8.78
N ALA A 458 -17.42 -2.78 8.12
CA ALA A 458 -16.68 -1.74 8.79
C ALA A 458 -17.62 -1.00 9.78
N THR A 459 -17.23 -0.96 11.05
CA THR A 459 -17.99 -0.27 12.13
C THR A 459 -17.11 0.74 12.86
N GLY A 460 -17.74 1.56 13.72
CA GLY A 460 -17.05 2.57 14.53
C GLY A 460 -16.44 3.71 13.71
N LEU A 461 -15.48 4.43 14.29
CA LEU A 461 -14.93 5.65 13.68
C LEU A 461 -14.20 5.39 12.37
N ALA A 462 -13.58 4.23 12.20
CA ALA A 462 -12.93 3.87 10.95
C ALA A 462 -13.92 3.76 9.77
N ALA A 463 -15.21 3.55 10.06
CA ALA A 463 -16.31 3.48 9.10
C ALA A 463 -17.21 4.73 9.07
N ALA A 464 -16.96 5.71 9.94
CA ALA A 464 -17.79 6.91 10.05
C ALA A 464 -17.97 7.61 8.70
N ALA A 465 -19.16 8.17 8.49
CA ALA A 465 -19.46 9.01 7.34
C ALA A 465 -19.11 10.46 7.68
N GLN A 466 -18.30 11.09 6.82
CA GLN A 466 -17.94 12.49 6.96
C GLN A 466 -18.90 13.34 6.11
N LEU A 467 -19.73 14.14 6.80
CA LEU A 467 -20.77 14.98 6.19
C LEU A 467 -20.25 16.34 5.74
N HIS A 468 -19.16 16.84 6.33
CA HIS A 468 -18.59 18.15 6.05
C HIS A 468 -17.10 18.24 6.46
N GLY A 469 -16.44 19.31 6.05
CA GLY A 469 -15.12 19.71 6.55
C GLY A 469 -13.94 19.22 5.72
N LYS A 470 -12.74 19.51 6.22
CA LYS A 470 -11.48 19.03 5.64
C LYS A 470 -11.29 17.54 5.90
N GLU A 471 -10.38 16.89 5.18
CA GLU A 471 -9.97 15.52 5.51
C GLU A 471 -9.55 15.37 6.99
N MET A 472 -9.90 14.24 7.59
CA MET A 472 -9.48 13.85 8.94
C MET A 472 -7.96 13.63 9.00
N SER A 473 -7.32 14.14 10.05
CA SER A 473 -5.92 13.80 10.38
C SER A 473 -5.83 12.57 11.29
N TYR A 474 -4.62 12.03 11.47
CA TYR A 474 -4.39 10.93 12.42
C TYR A 474 -4.86 11.28 13.84
N ASN A 475 -4.44 12.44 14.36
CA ASN A 475 -4.84 12.87 15.70
C ASN A 475 -6.35 13.15 15.81
N ASN A 476 -7.01 13.57 14.72
CA ASN A 476 -8.46 13.69 14.72
C ASN A 476 -9.16 12.34 14.94
N TYR A 477 -8.65 11.25 14.36
CA TYR A 477 -9.20 9.92 14.61
C TYR A 477 -8.96 9.46 16.06
N VAL A 478 -7.75 9.66 16.60
CA VAL A 478 -7.43 9.31 17.99
C VAL A 478 -8.30 10.07 18.98
N ASP A 479 -8.44 11.38 18.80
CA ASP A 479 -9.25 12.22 19.69
C ASP A 479 -10.75 11.93 19.55
N ALA A 480 -11.23 11.70 18.32
CA ALA A 480 -12.63 11.38 18.09
C ALA A 480 -13.00 10.00 18.66
N ASP A 481 -12.11 9.00 18.58
CA ASP A 481 -12.38 7.66 19.13
C ASP A 481 -12.40 7.71 20.67
N ALA A 482 -11.47 8.46 21.28
CA ALA A 482 -11.47 8.72 22.72
C ALA A 482 -12.72 9.47 23.19
N ALA A 483 -13.12 10.53 22.47
CA ALA A 483 -14.34 11.29 22.78
C ALA A 483 -15.60 10.43 22.61
N TRP A 484 -15.66 9.63 21.54
CA TRP A 484 -16.78 8.74 21.25
C TRP A 484 -16.95 7.69 22.34
N ARG A 485 -15.86 7.06 22.79
CA ARG A 485 -15.88 6.13 23.93
C ARG A 485 -16.34 6.83 25.20
N ALA A 486 -15.75 7.98 25.54
CA ALA A 486 -16.10 8.73 26.75
C ALA A 486 -17.59 9.16 26.80
N ALA A 487 -18.18 9.54 25.66
CA ALA A 487 -19.61 9.87 25.61
C ALA A 487 -20.50 8.64 25.83
N HIS A 488 -20.06 7.45 25.41
CA HIS A 488 -20.80 6.18 25.54
C HIS A 488 -20.48 5.39 26.81
N ASP A 489 -19.57 5.89 27.65
CA ASP A 489 -19.37 5.42 29.03
C ASP A 489 -20.58 5.80 29.93
N HIS A 490 -21.59 6.48 29.38
CA HIS A 490 -22.80 6.92 30.08
C HIS A 490 -24.07 6.59 29.29
N GLU A 491 -25.10 6.10 29.99
CA GLU A 491 -26.44 5.88 29.43
C GLU A 491 -27.23 7.18 29.24
N ARG A 492 -27.05 8.16 30.14
CA ARG A 492 -27.66 9.50 30.06
C ARG A 492 -27.13 10.24 28.84
N THR A 493 -27.91 11.19 28.30
CA THR A 493 -27.43 12.08 27.23
C THR A 493 -26.15 12.77 27.66
N CYS A 494 -25.06 12.47 26.97
CA CYS A 494 -23.70 12.84 27.34
C CYS A 494 -22.99 13.57 26.22
N VAL A 495 -22.16 14.53 26.58
CA VAL A 495 -21.22 15.22 25.68
C VAL A 495 -19.84 15.16 26.28
N ALA A 496 -18.88 14.70 25.48
CA ALA A 496 -17.46 14.68 25.81
C ALA A 496 -16.68 15.60 24.88
N VAL A 497 -15.85 16.46 25.47
CA VAL A 497 -14.91 17.34 24.75
C VAL A 497 -13.50 16.86 25.05
N VAL A 498 -12.78 16.42 24.02
CA VAL A 498 -11.44 15.83 24.12
C VAL A 498 -10.42 16.63 23.32
N LYS A 499 -9.19 16.66 23.80
CA LYS A 499 -8.03 17.18 23.08
C LYS A 499 -6.80 16.39 23.46
N HIS A 500 -6.06 15.88 22.47
CA HIS A 500 -4.86 15.07 22.70
C HIS A 500 -5.12 13.86 23.62
N ALA A 501 -6.15 13.08 23.30
CA ALA A 501 -6.61 11.87 23.99
C ALA A 501 -7.01 12.05 25.46
N ASN A 502 -7.18 13.31 25.92
CA ASN A 502 -7.59 13.64 27.28
C ASN A 502 -8.86 14.51 27.28
N PRO A 503 -9.77 14.30 28.24
CA PRO A 503 -10.99 15.11 28.33
C PRO A 503 -10.68 16.52 28.83
N CYS A 504 -11.14 17.53 28.09
CA CYS A 504 -11.23 18.91 28.54
C CYS A 504 -12.46 19.11 29.44
N GLY A 505 -13.55 18.41 29.14
CA GLY A 505 -14.73 18.34 29.97
C GLY A 505 -15.73 17.31 29.44
N ILE A 506 -16.48 16.71 30.35
CA ILE A 506 -17.53 15.73 30.07
C ILE A 506 -18.72 16.12 30.94
N ALA A 507 -19.93 16.02 30.40
CA ALA A 507 -21.14 16.25 31.18
C ALA A 507 -22.32 15.47 30.63
N VAL A 508 -23.27 15.18 31.52
CA VAL A 508 -24.57 14.57 31.22
C VAL A 508 -25.70 15.58 31.45
N SER A 509 -26.83 15.37 30.78
CA SER A 509 -28.09 16.08 31.07
C SER A 509 -29.14 15.08 31.57
N GLU A 510 -29.70 15.34 32.75
CA GLU A 510 -30.79 14.55 33.34
C GLU A 510 -32.08 14.66 32.50
N GLY A 511 -32.31 15.82 31.88
CA GLY A 511 -33.49 16.07 31.04
C GLY A 511 -33.35 15.59 29.59
N GLY A 512 -32.19 15.03 29.21
CA GLY A 512 -31.88 14.65 27.83
C GLY A 512 -31.55 15.82 26.90
N ASP A 513 -31.31 17.02 27.43
CA ASP A 513 -30.93 18.18 26.61
C ASP A 513 -29.42 18.13 26.29
N VAL A 514 -29.10 17.70 25.08
CA VAL A 514 -27.72 17.63 24.58
C VAL A 514 -27.02 19.00 24.55
N ALA A 515 -27.78 20.10 24.40
CA ALA A 515 -27.24 21.45 24.41
C ALA A 515 -26.90 21.93 25.84
N GLU A 516 -27.60 21.41 26.85
CA GLU A 516 -27.23 21.60 28.26
C GLU A 516 -25.94 20.84 28.58
N ALA A 517 -25.88 19.55 28.22
CA ALA A 517 -24.69 18.72 28.41
C ALA A 517 -23.45 19.33 27.73
N HIS A 518 -23.60 19.86 26.50
CA HIS A 518 -22.49 20.55 25.82
C HIS A 518 -22.01 21.79 26.57
N ARG A 519 -22.91 22.69 27.02
CA ARG A 519 -22.50 23.88 27.80
C ARG A 519 -21.72 23.47 29.05
N LYS A 520 -22.27 22.54 29.83
CA LYS A 520 -21.66 22.05 31.07
C LYS A 520 -20.27 21.44 30.80
N ALA A 521 -20.13 20.62 29.76
CA ALA A 521 -18.84 20.04 29.38
C ALA A 521 -17.84 21.12 28.93
N HIS A 522 -18.28 22.10 28.14
CA HIS A 522 -17.42 23.21 27.68
C HIS A 522 -16.95 24.10 28.83
N GLU A 523 -17.81 24.38 29.82
CA GLU A 523 -17.52 25.21 30.98
C GLU A 523 -16.42 24.64 31.90
N CYS A 524 -16.16 23.33 31.87
CA CYS A 524 -15.08 22.69 32.62
C CYS A 524 -13.73 23.36 32.36
N ASP A 525 -13.32 23.43 31.08
CA ASP A 525 -12.10 24.09 30.63
C ASP A 525 -12.29 24.67 29.21
N PRO A 526 -12.90 25.87 29.08
CA PRO A 526 -13.18 26.50 27.79
C PRO A 526 -11.91 26.79 26.98
N VAL A 527 -10.80 27.03 27.66
CA VAL A 527 -9.50 27.35 27.03
C VAL A 527 -8.95 26.09 26.33
N SER A 528 -8.99 24.95 27.00
CA SER A 528 -8.56 23.68 26.41
C SER A 528 -9.53 23.17 25.36
N ALA A 529 -10.84 23.41 25.52
CA ALA A 529 -11.87 23.03 24.55
C ALA A 529 -11.70 23.72 23.18
N PHE A 530 -11.02 24.86 23.11
CA PHE A 530 -10.68 25.52 21.84
C PHE A 530 -9.79 24.62 20.98
N GLY A 531 -10.30 24.23 19.80
CA GLY A 531 -9.67 23.29 18.89
C GLY A 531 -9.81 21.82 19.32
N GLY A 532 -10.74 21.53 20.23
CA GLY A 532 -11.05 20.18 20.67
C GLY A 532 -11.91 19.41 19.67
N VAL A 533 -12.14 18.14 20.04
CA VAL A 533 -13.05 17.21 19.39
C VAL A 533 -14.24 16.98 20.32
N ILE A 534 -15.45 17.11 19.77
CA ILE A 534 -16.70 16.96 20.51
C ILE A 534 -17.37 15.67 20.07
N ALA A 535 -17.77 14.84 21.03
CA ALA A 535 -18.60 13.66 20.81
C ALA A 535 -19.86 13.70 21.67
N THR A 536 -20.94 13.11 21.17
CA THR A 536 -22.16 12.88 21.95
C THR A 536 -22.76 11.51 21.65
N ASN A 537 -23.39 10.90 22.64
CA ASN A 537 -24.15 9.64 22.49
C ASN A 537 -25.59 9.86 22.01
N SER A 538 -26.00 11.12 21.76
CA SER A 538 -27.36 11.51 21.39
C SER A 538 -27.38 12.35 20.10
N GLU A 539 -28.57 12.55 19.51
CA GLU A 539 -28.71 13.42 18.34
C GLU A 539 -28.27 14.87 18.64
N VAL A 540 -27.47 15.47 17.76
CA VAL A 540 -27.08 16.88 17.88
C VAL A 540 -28.26 17.78 17.50
N SER A 541 -28.74 18.57 18.46
CA SER A 541 -29.81 19.55 18.25
C SER A 541 -29.31 20.84 17.58
N VAL A 542 -30.23 21.65 17.04
CA VAL A 542 -29.90 22.98 16.50
C VAL A 542 -29.30 23.88 17.59
N ALA A 543 -29.84 23.85 18.81
CA ALA A 543 -29.35 24.65 19.92
C ALA A 543 -27.90 24.28 20.30
N MET A 544 -27.55 22.99 20.32
CA MET A 544 -26.17 22.55 20.53
C MET A 544 -25.28 22.96 19.36
N ALA A 545 -25.75 22.81 18.12
CA ALA A 545 -25.01 23.22 16.94
C ALA A 545 -24.68 24.72 16.93
N GLU A 546 -25.60 25.57 17.39
CA GLU A 546 -25.37 27.02 17.54
C GLU A 546 -24.27 27.31 18.56
N GLN A 547 -24.28 26.64 19.72
CA GLN A 547 -23.21 26.76 20.72
C GLN A 547 -21.85 26.31 20.16
N ILE A 548 -21.80 25.17 19.46
CA ILE A 548 -20.56 24.67 18.84
C ILE A 548 -20.05 25.69 17.80
N ALA A 549 -20.93 26.33 17.03
CA ALA A 549 -20.54 27.28 15.99
C ALA A 549 -19.87 28.55 16.53
N GLU A 550 -20.04 28.87 17.82
CA GLU A 550 -19.35 29.99 18.49
C GLU A 550 -17.89 29.65 18.84
N VAL A 551 -17.58 28.36 18.98
CA VAL A 551 -16.27 27.86 19.40
C VAL A 551 -15.48 27.36 18.18
N PHE A 552 -14.15 27.47 18.24
CA PHE A 552 -13.31 26.77 17.26
C PHE A 552 -13.26 25.28 17.61
N THR A 553 -13.83 24.43 16.76
CA THR A 553 -13.89 22.98 16.95
C THR A 553 -13.31 22.26 15.73
N GLU A 554 -12.47 21.25 15.96
CA GLU A 554 -11.82 20.48 14.88
C GLU A 554 -12.75 19.40 14.32
N VAL A 555 -13.43 18.66 15.19
CA VAL A 555 -14.30 17.53 14.85
C VAL A 555 -15.54 17.51 15.75
N VAL A 556 -16.69 17.18 15.18
CA VAL A 556 -17.93 16.83 15.88
C VAL A 556 -18.35 15.44 15.42
N VAL A 557 -18.61 14.53 16.37
CA VAL A 557 -19.11 13.17 16.10
C VAL A 557 -20.38 12.88 16.89
N ALA A 558 -21.38 12.34 16.21
CA ALA A 558 -22.69 12.06 16.77
C ALA A 558 -23.34 10.85 16.08
N PRO A 559 -24.34 10.19 16.70
CA PRO A 559 -25.14 9.18 16.03
C PRO A 559 -26.00 9.78 14.90
N SER A 560 -26.54 10.98 15.11
CA SER A 560 -27.35 11.72 14.13
C SER A 560 -27.32 13.22 14.40
N TYR A 561 -27.87 14.00 13.46
CA TYR A 561 -28.02 15.45 13.54
C TYR A 561 -29.46 15.82 13.21
N ALA A 562 -30.08 16.65 14.04
CA ALA A 562 -31.42 17.15 13.80
C ALA A 562 -31.51 18.00 12.52
N GLU A 563 -32.70 18.14 11.97
CA GLU A 563 -32.96 19.05 10.84
C GLU A 563 -32.51 20.47 11.17
N GLY A 564 -31.71 21.09 10.29
CA GLY A 564 -31.11 22.41 10.49
C GLY A 564 -29.79 22.43 11.30
N ALA A 565 -29.47 21.40 12.08
CA ALA A 565 -28.23 21.38 12.88
C ALA A 565 -26.97 21.34 12.00
N LEU A 566 -27.00 20.53 10.93
CA LEU A 566 -25.91 20.45 9.97
C LEU A 566 -25.70 21.78 9.23
N GLU A 567 -26.77 22.51 8.90
CA GLU A 567 -26.70 23.83 8.26
C GLU A 567 -26.01 24.86 9.15
N VAL A 568 -26.20 24.79 10.47
CA VAL A 568 -25.51 25.65 11.43
C VAL A 568 -24.02 25.31 11.48
N LEU A 569 -23.67 24.04 11.65
CA LEU A 569 -22.28 23.59 11.79
C LEU A 569 -21.46 23.83 10.51
N THR A 570 -22.08 23.64 9.34
CA THR A 570 -21.41 23.80 8.03
C THR A 570 -21.03 25.25 7.70
N ARG A 571 -21.55 26.24 8.45
CA ARG A 571 -21.11 27.65 8.37
C ARG A 571 -19.61 27.79 8.63
N LYS A 572 -19.01 26.89 9.40
CA LYS A 572 -17.56 26.80 9.58
C LYS A 572 -16.98 25.88 8.50
N LYS A 573 -16.13 26.43 7.63
CA LYS A 573 -15.56 25.69 6.49
C LYS A 573 -14.76 24.42 6.86
N ASN A 574 -14.09 24.41 8.02
CA ASN A 574 -13.06 23.42 8.33
C ASN A 574 -13.48 22.31 9.29
N VAL A 575 -14.56 22.49 10.06
CA VAL A 575 -14.99 21.52 11.07
C VAL A 575 -15.40 20.21 10.40
N ARG A 576 -14.86 19.08 10.88
CA ARG A 576 -15.28 17.76 10.39
C ARG A 576 -16.53 17.34 11.14
N ILE A 577 -17.57 17.01 10.40
CA ILE A 577 -18.83 16.56 10.97
C ILE A 577 -19.00 15.10 10.61
N LEU A 578 -19.06 14.25 11.62
CA LEU A 578 -19.07 12.80 11.47
C LEU A 578 -20.38 12.21 12.00
N THR A 579 -20.90 11.21 11.29
CA THR A 579 -21.94 10.31 11.79
C THR A 579 -21.41 8.88 11.88
N THR A 580 -21.71 8.20 12.98
CA THR A 580 -21.32 6.80 13.18
C THR A 580 -22.32 6.07 14.08
N GLN A 581 -22.37 4.74 14.01
CA GLN A 581 -23.21 3.95 14.90
C GLN A 581 -22.60 3.87 16.31
N PRO A 582 -23.44 3.77 17.37
CA PRO A 582 -22.98 3.49 18.73
C PRO A 582 -22.03 2.29 18.79
N PRO A 583 -21.04 2.31 19.71
CA PRO A 583 -20.15 1.18 19.90
C PRO A 583 -20.94 -0.06 20.37
N ARG A 584 -20.57 -1.25 19.86
CA ARG A 584 -21.09 -2.53 20.37
C ARG A 584 -20.27 -2.96 21.60
N GLY A 585 -20.92 -3.59 22.58
CA GLY A 585 -20.26 -4.16 23.77
C GLY A 585 -19.38 -5.38 23.45
N GLY A 586 -18.63 -5.89 24.45
CA GLY A 586 -17.80 -7.09 24.31
C GLY A 586 -16.55 -6.92 23.44
N ARG A 587 -16.02 -5.69 23.35
CA ARG A 587 -14.85 -5.37 22.52
C ARG A 587 -13.56 -5.88 23.13
N VAL A 588 -12.65 -6.29 22.25
CA VAL A 588 -11.25 -6.55 22.58
C VAL A 588 -10.45 -5.29 22.29
N GLU A 589 -9.50 -4.95 23.15
CA GLU A 589 -8.56 -3.85 22.97
C GLU A 589 -7.17 -4.40 22.61
N MET A 590 -6.58 -3.84 21.55
CA MET A 590 -5.30 -4.25 20.99
C MET A 590 -4.26 -3.16 21.19
N ARG A 591 -3.14 -3.49 21.84
CA ARG A 591 -2.03 -2.56 22.08
C ARG A 591 -0.72 -3.13 21.54
N ALA A 592 -0.24 -2.55 20.44
CA ALA A 592 1.05 -2.94 19.87
C ALA A 592 2.21 -2.60 20.83
N ILE A 593 3.18 -3.52 20.93
CA ILE A 593 4.45 -3.33 21.64
C ILE A 593 5.61 -3.75 20.73
N SER A 594 6.85 -3.39 21.09
CA SER A 594 8.01 -3.81 20.30
C SER A 594 8.09 -5.34 20.22
N GLY A 595 7.96 -5.89 19.03
CA GLY A 595 8.04 -7.33 18.78
C GLY A 595 6.75 -8.11 18.99
N GLY A 596 5.63 -7.49 19.34
CA GLY A 596 4.38 -8.21 19.59
C GLY A 596 3.14 -7.36 19.83
N LEU A 597 2.10 -8.00 20.38
CA LEU A 597 0.77 -7.42 20.62
C LEU A 597 0.27 -7.82 22.01
N LEU A 598 -0.26 -6.87 22.77
CA LEU A 598 -1.06 -7.12 23.96
C LEU A 598 -2.55 -7.05 23.59
N VAL A 599 -3.34 -7.93 24.18
CA VAL A 599 -4.77 -8.09 23.91
C VAL A 599 -5.50 -8.22 25.25
N GLN A 600 -6.57 -7.44 25.44
CA GLN A 600 -7.39 -7.47 26.66
C GLN A 600 -8.87 -7.24 26.36
N GLY A 601 -9.76 -7.57 27.29
CA GLY A 601 -11.15 -7.09 27.22
C GLY A 601 -11.19 -5.57 27.39
N ALA A 602 -12.06 -4.89 26.65
CA ALA A 602 -12.27 -3.47 26.82
C ALA A 602 -12.94 -3.19 28.17
N ASP A 603 -12.38 -2.25 28.94
CA ASP A 603 -13.02 -1.72 30.14
C ASP A 603 -14.34 -1.03 29.75
N ALA A 604 -15.46 -1.68 30.09
CA ALA A 604 -16.83 -1.31 29.72
C ALA A 604 -17.62 -0.72 30.90
N ILE A 605 -16.99 -0.53 32.07
CA ILE A 605 -17.63 0.01 33.28
C ILE A 605 -18.84 -0.86 33.70
N ASP A 606 -18.64 -2.17 33.71
CA ASP A 606 -19.66 -3.18 34.02
C ASP A 606 -19.22 -4.15 35.14
N ALA A 607 -18.17 -3.80 35.88
CA ALA A 607 -17.72 -4.59 37.02
C ALA A 607 -18.65 -4.36 38.24
N SER A 608 -18.62 -5.28 39.20
CA SER A 608 -19.47 -5.19 40.39
C SER A 608 -19.28 -3.88 41.17
N GLY A 609 -18.08 -3.31 41.18
CA GLY A 609 -17.79 -2.04 41.84
C GLY A 609 -18.21 -0.80 41.06
N ASP A 610 -18.76 -0.94 39.86
CA ASP A 610 -19.21 0.20 39.05
C ASP A 610 -20.65 0.62 39.36
N ASP A 611 -21.39 -0.26 40.03
CA ASP A 611 -22.71 0.05 40.60
C ASP A 611 -22.55 0.65 42.02
N PRO A 612 -23.00 1.91 42.25
CA PRO A 612 -22.96 2.55 43.56
C PRO A 612 -23.66 1.77 44.66
N ALA A 613 -24.60 0.88 44.34
CA ALA A 613 -25.27 0.02 45.32
C ALA A 613 -24.29 -0.97 46.00
N ASN A 614 -23.16 -1.27 45.36
CA ASN A 614 -22.15 -2.19 45.87
C ASN A 614 -20.99 -1.48 46.58
N TRP A 615 -21.01 -0.15 46.67
CA TRP A 615 -19.93 0.61 47.30
C TRP A 615 -19.96 0.49 48.83
N THR A 616 -18.76 0.45 49.42
CA THR A 616 -18.59 0.46 50.87
C THR A 616 -18.34 1.88 51.36
N LEU A 617 -19.17 2.39 52.28
CA LEU A 617 -18.92 3.65 52.97
C LEU A 617 -17.84 3.46 54.05
N ALA A 618 -16.62 3.94 53.79
CA ALA A 618 -15.47 3.75 54.68
C ALA A 618 -15.28 4.87 55.72
N ALA A 619 -15.81 6.07 55.46
CA ALA A 619 -15.79 7.20 56.39
C ALA A 619 -16.96 8.14 56.12
N GLY A 620 -17.38 8.90 57.13
CA GLY A 620 -18.47 9.88 57.05
C GLY A 620 -19.87 9.27 57.12
N GLU A 621 -20.88 10.12 56.90
CA GLU A 621 -22.29 9.70 56.81
C GLU A 621 -22.68 9.44 55.34
N PRO A 622 -23.69 8.59 55.06
CA PRO A 622 -24.20 8.41 53.71
C PRO A 622 -24.60 9.73 53.06
N VAL A 623 -24.22 9.93 51.80
CA VAL A 623 -24.56 11.13 51.03
C VAL A 623 -26.00 11.09 50.51
N ASP A 624 -26.54 12.24 50.12
CA ASP A 624 -27.83 12.29 49.44
C ASP A 624 -27.78 11.74 48.01
N GLU A 625 -28.96 11.47 47.44
CA GLU A 625 -29.09 10.89 46.09
C GLU A 625 -28.44 11.75 45.00
N ALA A 626 -28.45 13.08 45.14
CA ALA A 626 -27.82 13.98 44.16
C ALA A 626 -26.30 13.85 44.19
N THR A 627 -25.71 13.81 45.38
CA THR A 627 -24.28 13.62 45.59
C THR A 627 -23.84 12.21 45.18
N LEU A 628 -24.66 11.18 45.44
CA LEU A 628 -24.36 9.82 44.98
C LEU A 628 -24.38 9.73 43.44
N ARG A 629 -25.32 10.39 42.77
CA ARG A 629 -25.34 10.48 41.30
C ARG A 629 -24.12 11.20 40.73
N ASP A 630 -23.66 12.26 41.39
CA ASP A 630 -22.43 12.96 41.00
C ASP A 630 -21.18 12.10 41.24
N LEU A 631 -21.12 11.35 42.34
CA LEU A 631 -20.02 10.39 42.57
C LEU A 631 -20.02 9.28 41.51
N ALA A 632 -21.18 8.74 41.16
CA ALA A 632 -21.31 7.73 40.10
C ALA A 632 -20.89 8.29 38.74
N PHE A 633 -21.34 9.50 38.40
CA PHE A 633 -20.89 10.21 37.22
C PHE A 633 -19.36 10.40 37.24
N ALA A 634 -18.80 10.87 38.35
CA ALA A 634 -17.36 11.08 38.47
C ALA A 634 -16.57 9.78 38.34
N TRP A 635 -17.07 8.69 38.94
CA TRP A 635 -16.48 7.35 38.89
C TRP A 635 -16.39 6.84 37.46
N HIS A 636 -17.51 6.80 36.74
CA HIS A 636 -17.57 6.33 35.36
C HIS A 636 -16.72 7.21 34.43
N THR A 637 -16.80 8.53 34.60
CA THR A 637 -16.03 9.48 33.77
C THR A 637 -14.52 9.34 33.95
N CYS A 638 -14.07 8.94 35.14
CA CYS A 638 -12.64 8.83 35.47
C CYS A 638 -11.91 7.83 34.55
N ARG A 639 -12.60 6.80 34.04
CA ARG A 639 -12.06 5.82 33.09
C ARG A 639 -11.49 6.47 31.83
N ALA A 640 -12.07 7.57 31.36
CA ALA A 640 -11.63 8.28 30.16
C ALA A 640 -10.34 9.11 30.37
N VAL A 641 -9.99 9.40 31.63
CA VAL A 641 -8.84 10.21 32.00
C VAL A 641 -7.61 9.31 32.10
N LYS A 642 -6.49 9.73 31.50
CA LYS A 642 -5.23 8.95 31.57
C LYS A 642 -4.68 8.94 32.99
N SER A 643 -4.16 7.79 33.42
CA SER A 643 -3.71 7.54 34.79
C SER A 643 -2.37 8.23 35.13
N ASN A 644 -2.10 8.56 36.39
CA ASN A 644 -3.06 8.57 37.50
C ASN A 644 -4.06 9.73 37.33
N ALA A 645 -5.33 9.44 37.56
CA ALA A 645 -6.42 10.38 37.36
C ALA A 645 -7.15 10.74 38.66
N ILE A 646 -7.45 12.04 38.81
CA ILE A 646 -8.39 12.58 39.79
C ILE A 646 -9.40 13.45 39.05
N LEU A 647 -10.68 13.16 39.23
CA LEU A 647 -11.76 13.85 38.55
C LEU A 647 -12.70 14.49 39.57
N LEU A 648 -12.94 15.79 39.43
CA LEU A 648 -13.90 16.55 40.22
C LEU A 648 -15.15 16.78 39.40
N ALA A 649 -16.32 16.58 40.01
CA ALA A 649 -17.60 16.78 39.35
C ALA A 649 -18.63 17.47 40.24
N ASP A 650 -19.57 18.15 39.60
CA ASP A 650 -20.74 18.75 40.23
C ASP A 650 -21.88 18.86 39.20
N ASP A 651 -23.11 18.54 39.61
CA ASP A 651 -24.33 18.60 38.78
C ASP A 651 -24.20 17.89 37.42
N GLY A 652 -23.67 16.66 37.46
CA GLY A 652 -23.44 15.82 36.28
C GLY A 652 -22.40 16.37 35.30
N ALA A 653 -21.51 17.26 35.74
CA ALA A 653 -20.47 17.85 34.91
C ALA A 653 -19.09 17.79 35.57
N THR A 654 -18.05 17.55 34.78
CA THR A 654 -16.67 17.70 35.27
C THR A 654 -16.40 19.17 35.55
N VAL A 655 -15.82 19.48 36.71
CA VAL A 655 -15.38 20.84 37.06
C VAL A 655 -13.87 20.98 37.13
N GLY A 656 -13.13 19.89 37.33
CA GLY A 656 -11.67 19.88 37.31
C GLY A 656 -11.09 18.48 37.09
N VAL A 657 -10.05 18.38 36.27
CA VAL A 657 -9.47 17.09 35.87
C VAL A 657 -7.95 17.10 36.01
N GLY A 658 -7.45 16.25 36.89
CA GLY A 658 -6.03 15.92 37.05
C GLY A 658 -5.71 14.67 36.25
N MET A 659 -4.97 14.82 35.14
CA MET A 659 -4.77 13.76 34.14
C MET A 659 -3.29 13.42 33.94
N GLY A 660 -3.00 12.14 33.70
CA GLY A 660 -1.72 11.64 33.18
C GLY A 660 -0.53 11.80 34.12
N GLN A 661 -0.75 11.90 35.43
CA GLN A 661 0.34 12.17 36.38
C GLN A 661 0.99 10.88 36.86
N VAL A 662 2.33 10.88 36.93
CA VAL A 662 3.10 9.78 37.53
C VAL A 662 2.85 9.63 39.03
N ASN A 663 2.39 10.69 39.70
CA ASN A 663 2.09 10.73 41.13
C ASN A 663 0.65 11.24 41.38
N ARG A 664 -0.11 10.52 42.22
CA ARG A 664 -1.53 10.79 42.46
C ARG A 664 -1.78 12.10 43.20
N VAL A 665 -0.89 12.53 44.10
CA VAL A 665 -1.02 13.85 44.76
C VAL A 665 -0.90 15.00 43.76
N ASP A 666 -0.10 14.85 42.70
CA ASP A 666 0.02 15.86 41.65
C ASP A 666 -1.22 15.88 40.75
N ALA A 667 -1.85 14.73 40.51
CA ALA A 667 -3.17 14.67 39.88
C ALA A 667 -4.23 15.40 40.73
N ALA A 668 -4.25 15.18 42.05
CA ALA A 668 -5.17 15.88 42.95
C ALA A 668 -4.96 17.40 42.91
N ARG A 669 -3.70 17.86 43.02
CA ARG A 669 -3.36 19.29 42.93
C ARG A 669 -3.78 19.90 41.59
N LEU A 670 -3.56 19.19 40.49
CA LEU A 670 -3.94 19.65 39.16
C LEU A 670 -5.46 19.75 39.02
N ALA A 671 -6.22 18.75 39.52
CA ALA A 671 -7.68 18.77 39.48
C ALA A 671 -8.23 19.98 40.25
N VAL A 672 -7.78 20.18 41.50
CA VAL A 672 -8.17 21.31 42.35
C VAL A 672 -7.81 22.65 41.68
N SER A 673 -6.59 22.77 41.15
CA SER A 673 -6.15 24.00 40.49
C SER A 673 -6.97 24.35 39.24
N ARG A 674 -7.42 23.35 38.47
CA ARG A 674 -8.24 23.57 37.26
C ARG A 674 -9.70 23.86 37.60
N ALA A 675 -10.22 23.30 38.69
CA ALA A 675 -11.56 23.60 39.17
C ALA A 675 -11.70 25.04 39.65
N GLY A 676 -10.65 25.60 40.26
CA GLY A 676 -10.70 26.94 40.86
C GLY A 676 -11.78 26.99 41.93
N ASP A 677 -12.60 28.03 41.97
CA ASP A 677 -13.65 28.19 42.99
C ASP A 677 -14.73 27.08 42.95
N ARG A 678 -14.86 26.38 41.82
CA ARG A 678 -15.85 25.29 41.62
C ARG A 678 -15.49 24.01 42.36
N VAL A 679 -14.29 23.90 42.93
CA VAL A 679 -13.89 22.74 43.75
C VAL A 679 -14.70 22.65 45.04
N ARG A 680 -15.08 23.81 45.61
CA ARG A 680 -15.75 23.83 46.90
C ARG A 680 -17.15 23.26 46.74
N GLY A 681 -17.40 22.19 47.48
CA GLY A 681 -18.66 21.48 47.42
C GLY A 681 -18.76 20.50 46.27
N SER A 682 -17.76 20.33 45.39
CA SER A 682 -17.78 19.29 44.34
C SER A 682 -17.54 17.89 44.92
N VAL A 683 -17.83 16.82 44.17
CA VAL A 683 -17.35 15.46 44.51
C VAL A 683 -16.03 15.16 43.83
N ALA A 684 -15.35 14.09 44.26
CA ALA A 684 -14.14 13.61 43.61
C ALA A 684 -14.15 12.09 43.37
N ALA A 685 -13.59 11.65 42.24
CA ALA A 685 -13.28 10.26 41.95
C ALA A 685 -11.77 10.08 41.70
N SER A 686 -11.23 8.94 42.12
CA SER A 686 -9.85 8.55 41.90
C SER A 686 -9.80 7.21 41.17
N ASP A 687 -9.18 7.16 39.98
CA ASP A 687 -9.16 5.95 39.12
C ASP A 687 -8.53 4.72 39.78
N ALA A 688 -7.59 4.95 40.70
CA ALA A 688 -7.04 3.94 41.60
C ALA A 688 -6.99 4.43 43.06
N PHE A 689 -6.62 3.54 43.98
CA PHE A 689 -6.56 3.88 45.40
C PHE A 689 -5.54 4.99 45.70
N PHE A 690 -5.76 5.74 46.78
CA PHE A 690 -4.78 6.67 47.34
C PHE A 690 -3.67 5.88 48.07
N PRO A 691 -2.41 5.95 47.61
CA PRO A 691 -1.33 5.19 48.26
C PRO A 691 -0.95 5.77 49.64
N PHE A 692 -1.20 7.06 49.83
CA PHE A 692 -1.00 7.79 51.08
C PHE A 692 -2.14 8.81 51.27
N PRO A 693 -2.38 9.30 52.50
CA PRO A 693 -3.44 10.28 52.76
C PRO A 693 -3.22 11.65 52.08
N ASP A 694 -2.01 11.97 51.64
CA ASP A 694 -1.66 13.29 51.09
C ASP A 694 -2.45 13.66 49.82
N GLY A 695 -2.67 12.70 48.91
CA GLY A 695 -3.50 12.90 47.73
C GLY A 695 -4.95 13.22 48.07
N LEU A 696 -5.52 12.51 49.04
CA LEU A 696 -6.86 12.77 49.55
C LEU A 696 -6.91 14.12 50.28
N GLN A 697 -5.91 14.42 51.11
CA GLN A 697 -5.84 15.65 51.90
C GLN A 697 -5.91 16.91 51.03
N VAL A 698 -5.29 16.89 49.85
CA VAL A 698 -5.40 17.99 48.88
C VAL A 698 -6.86 18.27 48.49
N LEU A 699 -7.68 17.24 48.36
CA LEU A 699 -9.10 17.36 48.03
C LEU A 699 -9.90 17.84 49.24
N LEU A 700 -9.63 17.28 50.42
CA LEU A 700 -10.26 17.67 51.69
C LEU A 700 -10.03 19.16 51.99
N ASP A 701 -8.79 19.62 51.87
CA ASP A 701 -8.40 21.02 52.10
C ASP A 701 -9.07 21.97 51.10
N ALA A 702 -9.34 21.51 49.89
CA ALA A 702 -10.06 22.27 48.86
C ALA A 702 -11.59 22.31 49.10
N GLY A 703 -12.10 21.48 50.02
CA GLY A 703 -13.51 21.47 50.42
C GLY A 703 -14.42 20.65 49.49
N VAL A 704 -13.94 19.54 48.95
CA VAL A 704 -14.81 18.55 48.28
C VAL A 704 -15.83 17.98 49.28
N ARG A 705 -17.05 17.71 48.82
CA ARG A 705 -18.14 17.23 49.69
C ARG A 705 -18.16 15.71 49.88
N ALA A 706 -17.61 14.94 48.95
CA ALA A 706 -17.50 13.48 49.02
C ALA A 706 -16.45 12.95 48.05
N VAL A 707 -15.90 11.76 48.34
CA VAL A 707 -14.86 11.11 47.51
C VAL A 707 -15.18 9.64 47.27
N VAL A 708 -14.91 9.14 46.07
CA VAL A 708 -14.95 7.71 45.71
C VAL A 708 -13.61 7.23 45.15
N GLN A 709 -13.19 6.04 45.55
CA GLN A 709 -11.97 5.36 45.08
C GLN A 709 -12.14 3.83 45.13
N PRO A 710 -11.23 3.02 44.57
CA PRO A 710 -11.30 1.57 44.71
C PRO A 710 -11.10 1.05 46.14
N GLY A 711 -10.13 1.61 46.87
CA GLY A 711 -9.51 0.91 48.00
C GLY A 711 -8.58 -0.24 47.57
N GLY A 712 -8.17 -1.07 48.53
CA GLY A 712 -7.20 -2.15 48.35
C GLY A 712 -5.76 -1.79 48.74
N SER A 713 -5.50 -0.61 49.32
CA SER A 713 -4.19 -0.26 49.85
C SER A 713 -3.98 -0.87 51.24
N VAL A 714 -2.75 -1.25 51.58
CA VAL A 714 -2.38 -1.57 52.97
C VAL A 714 -2.52 -0.36 53.92
N ARG A 715 -2.71 0.84 53.37
CA ARG A 715 -2.92 2.11 54.10
C ARG A 715 -4.32 2.67 53.99
N ASP A 716 -5.31 1.89 53.55
CA ASP A 716 -6.69 2.38 53.43
C ASP A 716 -7.25 2.90 54.76
N GLU A 717 -6.85 2.33 55.90
CA GLU A 717 -7.23 2.83 57.22
C GLU A 717 -6.70 4.25 57.49
N GLU A 718 -5.46 4.57 57.07
CA GLU A 718 -4.88 5.91 57.21
C GLU A 718 -5.65 6.93 56.35
N VAL A 719 -5.99 6.56 55.12
CA VAL A 719 -6.75 7.40 54.17
C VAL A 719 -8.18 7.62 54.67
N SER A 720 -8.86 6.56 55.13
CA SER A 720 -10.22 6.63 55.65
C SER A 720 -10.28 7.45 56.95
N SER A 721 -9.25 7.34 57.80
CA SER A 721 -9.12 8.17 59.00
C SER A 721 -8.98 9.66 58.68
N ALA A 722 -8.25 10.02 57.61
CA ALA A 722 -8.14 11.41 57.16
C ALA A 722 -9.49 11.96 56.65
N ALA A 723 -10.24 11.17 55.87
CA ALA A 723 -11.61 11.52 55.45
C ALA A 723 -12.54 11.72 56.66
N ALA A 724 -12.51 10.78 57.61
CA ALA A 724 -13.31 10.83 58.83
C ALA A 724 -12.97 12.07 59.68
N ALA A 725 -11.69 12.41 59.82
CA ALA A 725 -11.24 13.60 60.54
C ALA A 725 -11.70 14.91 59.88
N ALA A 726 -11.83 14.93 58.55
CA ALA A 726 -12.38 16.05 57.80
C ALA A 726 -13.92 16.07 57.72
N GLY A 727 -14.59 15.01 58.19
CA GLY A 727 -16.04 14.86 58.08
C GLY A 727 -16.54 14.67 56.64
N VAL A 728 -15.68 14.18 55.74
CA VAL A 728 -16.00 13.99 54.31
C VAL A 728 -16.30 12.51 54.05
N PRO A 729 -17.46 12.17 53.47
CA PRO A 729 -17.79 10.81 53.08
C PRO A 729 -16.80 10.23 52.06
N LEU A 730 -16.34 9.01 52.32
CA LEU A 730 -15.43 8.25 51.46
C LEU A 730 -16.02 6.89 51.10
N TYR A 731 -16.17 6.62 49.80
CA TYR A 731 -16.65 5.35 49.27
C TYR A 731 -15.52 4.52 48.66
N LEU A 732 -15.56 3.20 48.90
CA LEU A 732 -14.66 2.20 48.31
C LEU A 732 -15.44 1.31 47.33
N THR A 733 -15.00 1.25 46.07
CA THR A 733 -15.69 0.50 45.01
C THR A 733 -15.19 -0.94 44.84
N GLY A 734 -13.95 -1.23 45.25
CA GLY A 734 -13.27 -2.50 44.97
C GLY A 734 -12.91 -2.74 43.49
N THR A 735 -13.16 -1.76 42.60
CA THR A 735 -12.88 -1.83 41.16
C THR A 735 -11.95 -0.70 40.74
N ARG A 736 -11.05 -0.90 39.77
CA ARG A 736 -10.06 0.09 39.32
C ARG A 736 -10.10 0.27 37.80
N HIS A 737 -10.04 1.50 37.32
CA HIS A 737 -10.06 1.85 35.89
C HIS A 737 -8.78 2.58 35.44
N PHE A 738 -7.65 1.87 35.34
CA PHE A 738 -6.44 2.45 34.77
C PHE A 738 -6.54 2.58 33.25
N ALA A 739 -6.09 3.72 32.70
CA ALA A 739 -6.06 4.00 31.27
C ALA A 739 -4.75 4.71 30.87
N HIS A 740 -4.12 4.28 29.77
CA HIS A 740 -2.81 4.78 29.33
C HIS A 740 -2.76 5.13 27.84
#